data_AF-A0A315W4W5-F1
#
_entry.id   AF-A0A315W4W5-F1
#
_cell.length_a   1.000
_cell.length_b   1.000
_cell.length_c   1.000
_cell.angle_alpha   90.00
_cell.angle_beta   90.00
_cell.angle_gamma   90.00
#
_symmetry.space_group_name_H-M   'P 1'
#
loop_
_entity.id
_entity.type
_entity.pdbx_description
1 polymer ?
#
loop_
_entity_poly.entity_id
_entity_poly.type
_entity_poly.pdbx_seq_one_letter_code
_entity_poly.pdbx_strand_id
1 'polypeptide(L)'
;MEDGLKPTGDTKLDQAIRQWLQYDRNPKTISLVQDMVKDGSTEALKKCFSSRMEFGTAGLRAAMGPGISCMNDLTIIQTTQGFCRYLEQRFSNLKERGVVIGYDARAHPTSGGSSKRFASLAAAVFISRGVPVDLFSEITPTPFVPFTVSHLGLCAGIMVTASHNPKQDNGYKVYWENGAQIVSPHDSGISKAIEENLEPWPASWNTEEALKSALLKDPFQDIKTQYFQAIQKHCHHREINKKSEVKIVHTSVHGVGHTFVQSAFKAFDLHPPYPVEEQKDPDPEFPTVKYPNPEEGKGVLTLSFALAEREGASVVLANDPDADRLAIAEKQESGQWRVFSGNELGALLGWWMFHCWSEQNSDAAAVKNLYMLASTVSSKILRAIALKEGFHFEETLTGFKWMGNRAKDLLDQGKSVLFAFEEAIGYMCCNSVLDKDGVSAAAIAGEMISYLATKNKSLSQQLTTIFEEYGYHISKNSYFICHDQEVIRNLFERLRNFSGKKDSYPSECGRFSISAVRDLTTGYDSNQPDKKAILPTSSSSQMITFTFSNGGVATMRTSGTEPKIKYYTELCAAPGNSDVTHLKKELDDLVDAIVENFFEPVKNKLQPKPERRALVQRREVGSALSSIFNSSYKQREPYVERSLSPTSVAWGGDHWSLKTMDGLYFDVKPKGSEAQRPQSSEKTRHNLTPNHHSCPSLSRLNSAAQSPQKCAGAWERVAPWRGQMDKEEIRYQLTMIGFRVVHYLTTMAMLPWVVAEICRSSKKDPGAGPRHGAGGSPSCSNKTVFLCVSASWVRCVSVLAERRLWDPLTHTVLFECRPHQVTKLIHNSQEPSIFACLVKDSLKCACYVFQCLDSTK
;
A
#
# COMPACT_ATOMS: atom_id res chain seq x y z
N MET A 1 -34.60 -9.12 23.16
CA MET A 1 -34.42 -9.59 21.78
C MET A 1 -35.73 -10.22 21.40
N GLU A 2 -36.55 -9.52 20.62
CA GLU A 2 -37.90 -9.97 20.29
C GLU A 2 -37.93 -10.91 19.07
N ASP A 3 -36.82 -11.01 18.30
CA ASP A 3 -36.76 -11.78 17.04
C ASP A 3 -36.10 -13.18 17.15
N GLY A 4 -36.08 -13.82 18.32
CA GLY A 4 -35.58 -15.20 18.44
C GLY A 4 -34.06 -15.40 18.21
N LEU A 5 -33.28 -14.32 18.09
CA LEU A 5 -31.82 -14.35 18.08
C LEU A 5 -31.29 -14.72 19.48
N LYS A 6 -30.38 -15.70 19.55
CA LYS A 6 -29.73 -16.09 20.81
C LYS A 6 -28.81 -14.97 21.30
N PRO A 7 -28.82 -14.64 22.61
CA PRO A 7 -27.91 -13.63 23.15
C PRO A 7 -26.45 -14.02 23.00
N THR A 8 -25.60 -13.01 22.75
CA THR A 8 -24.14 -13.19 22.66
C THR A 8 -23.50 -13.39 24.04
N GLY A 9 -24.23 -13.10 25.11
CA GLY A 9 -23.73 -13.10 26.49
C GLY A 9 -23.16 -11.75 26.94
N ASP A 10 -23.04 -10.77 26.04
CA ASP A 10 -22.67 -9.39 26.33
C ASP A 10 -23.88 -8.47 26.09
N THR A 11 -24.45 -7.93 27.17
CA THR A 11 -25.66 -7.11 27.11
C THR A 11 -25.48 -5.83 26.28
N LYS A 12 -24.28 -5.23 26.29
CA LYS A 12 -24.00 -4.01 25.51
C LYS A 12 -23.96 -4.34 24.02
N LEU A 13 -23.28 -5.43 23.66
CA LEU A 13 -23.23 -5.92 22.29
C LEU A 13 -24.62 -6.28 21.77
N ASP A 14 -25.41 -7.00 22.57
CA ASP A 14 -26.78 -7.40 22.22
C ASP A 14 -27.72 -6.20 22.04
N GLN A 15 -27.49 -5.09 22.76
CA GLN A 15 -28.25 -3.85 22.58
C GLN A 15 -27.84 -3.13 21.29
N ALA A 16 -26.54 -3.01 21.02
CA ALA A 16 -26.02 -2.38 19.81
C ALA A 16 -26.49 -3.11 18.54
N ILE A 17 -26.47 -4.45 18.54
CA ILE A 17 -26.96 -5.28 17.43
C ILE A 17 -28.45 -5.04 17.20
N ARG A 18 -29.27 -5.07 18.26
CA ARG A 18 -30.72 -4.84 18.16
C ARG A 18 -31.05 -3.47 17.58
N GLN A 19 -30.42 -2.43 18.12
CA GLN A 19 -30.64 -1.07 17.64
C GLN A 19 -30.23 -0.91 16.17
N TRP A 20 -29.09 -1.48 15.79
CA TRP A 20 -28.63 -1.42 14.40
C TRP A 20 -29.55 -2.19 13.46
N LEU A 21 -30.04 -3.39 13.84
CA LEU A 21 -31.01 -4.17 13.05
C LEU A 21 -32.37 -3.47 12.94
N GLN A 22 -32.75 -2.64 13.91
CA GLN A 22 -33.95 -1.82 13.84
C GLN A 22 -33.83 -0.71 12.77
N TYR A 23 -32.63 -0.17 12.56
CA TYR A 23 -32.39 0.97 11.68
C TYR A 23 -31.92 0.60 10.28
N ASP A 24 -31.11 -0.46 10.15
CA ASP A 24 -30.59 -0.89 8.85
C ASP A 24 -31.71 -1.48 7.98
N ARG A 25 -31.65 -1.21 6.66
CA ARG A 25 -32.60 -1.74 5.69
C ARG A 25 -31.93 -2.52 4.56
N ASN A 26 -30.62 -2.72 4.62
CA ASN A 26 -29.90 -3.48 3.61
C ASN A 26 -29.97 -4.98 3.92
N PRO A 27 -30.64 -5.79 3.08
CA PRO A 27 -30.86 -7.20 3.38
C PRO A 27 -29.56 -8.01 3.47
N LYS A 28 -28.50 -7.60 2.78
CA LYS A 28 -27.20 -8.31 2.83
C LYS A 28 -26.51 -8.09 4.16
N THR A 29 -26.42 -6.85 4.63
CA THR A 29 -25.78 -6.55 5.92
C THR A 29 -26.61 -7.07 7.10
N ILE A 30 -27.94 -7.03 7.01
CA ILE A 30 -28.84 -7.68 7.97
C ILE A 30 -28.57 -9.19 8.03
N SER A 31 -28.55 -9.88 6.88
CA SER A 31 -28.27 -11.33 6.83
C SER A 31 -26.91 -11.66 7.43
N LEU A 32 -25.87 -10.89 7.11
CA LEU A 32 -24.53 -11.10 7.66
C LEU A 32 -24.52 -11.05 9.20
N VAL A 33 -25.24 -10.10 9.80
CA VAL A 33 -25.35 -10.00 11.27
C VAL A 33 -26.15 -11.17 11.85
N GLN A 34 -27.28 -11.52 11.23
CA GLN A 34 -28.11 -12.64 11.67
C GLN A 34 -27.36 -13.97 11.62
N ASP A 35 -26.59 -14.21 10.56
CA ASP A 35 -25.74 -15.40 10.41
C ASP A 35 -24.63 -15.43 11.46
N MET A 36 -23.95 -14.30 11.71
CA MET A 36 -22.94 -14.21 12.78
C MET A 36 -23.51 -14.50 14.17
N VAL A 37 -24.73 -14.05 14.46
CA VAL A 37 -25.42 -14.35 15.73
C VAL A 37 -25.79 -15.83 15.81
N LYS A 38 -26.33 -16.41 14.73
CA LYS A 38 -26.70 -17.83 14.66
C LYS A 38 -25.49 -18.74 14.85
N ASP A 39 -24.35 -18.37 14.27
CA ASP A 39 -23.10 -19.13 14.33
C ASP A 39 -22.33 -18.92 15.66
N GLY A 40 -22.82 -18.04 16.55
CA GLY A 40 -22.13 -17.72 17.81
C GLY A 40 -20.79 -17.01 17.59
N SER A 41 -20.65 -16.25 16.50
CA SER A 41 -19.41 -15.57 16.09
C SER A 41 -19.16 -14.28 16.88
N THR A 42 -19.11 -14.36 18.21
CA THR A 42 -19.03 -13.20 19.11
C THR A 42 -17.84 -12.28 18.80
N GLU A 43 -16.68 -12.80 18.43
CA GLU A 43 -15.52 -11.96 18.09
C GLU A 43 -15.69 -11.19 16.78
N ALA A 44 -16.40 -11.75 15.80
CA ALA A 44 -16.74 -11.04 14.56
C ALA A 44 -17.76 -9.93 14.83
N LEU A 45 -18.78 -10.22 15.67
CA LEU A 45 -19.76 -9.23 16.11
C LEU A 45 -19.09 -8.09 16.88
N LYS A 46 -18.18 -8.39 17.82
CA LYS A 46 -17.40 -7.36 18.52
C LYS A 46 -16.64 -6.46 17.55
N LYS A 47 -15.97 -7.01 16.53
CA LYS A 47 -15.29 -6.18 15.52
C LYS A 47 -16.24 -5.20 14.81
N CYS A 48 -17.47 -5.62 14.52
CA CYS A 48 -18.47 -4.81 13.83
C CYS A 48 -19.20 -3.80 14.75
N PHE A 49 -19.28 -4.06 16.06
CA PHE A 49 -20.17 -3.34 16.98
C PHE A 49 -19.51 -2.73 18.23
N SER A 50 -18.22 -2.94 18.49
CA SER A 50 -17.59 -2.47 19.73
C SER A 50 -17.41 -0.96 19.80
N SER A 51 -17.11 -0.30 18.68
CA SER A 51 -16.82 1.14 18.67
C SER A 51 -17.26 1.74 17.36
N ARG A 52 -18.05 2.82 17.44
CA ARG A 52 -18.46 3.58 16.26
C ARG A 52 -17.23 4.17 15.58
N MET A 53 -17.24 4.20 14.25
CA MET A 53 -16.21 4.94 13.51
C MET A 53 -16.23 6.41 13.88
N GLU A 54 -15.04 6.95 14.17
CA GLU A 54 -14.86 8.35 14.49
C GLU A 54 -14.81 9.20 13.21
N PHE A 55 -15.65 10.23 13.14
CA PHE A 55 -15.59 11.23 12.07
C PHE A 55 -14.54 12.28 12.40
N GLY A 56 -13.49 12.36 11.59
CA GLY A 56 -12.41 13.33 11.77
C GLY A 56 -12.20 14.24 10.56
N THR A 57 -11.13 15.03 10.59
CA THR A 57 -10.73 15.89 9.46
C THR A 57 -10.50 15.16 8.13
N ALA A 58 -10.23 13.85 8.15
CA ALA A 58 -10.11 13.02 6.95
C ALA A 58 -11.45 12.44 6.48
N GLY A 59 -12.56 12.73 7.19
CA GLY A 59 -13.85 12.09 7.02
C GLY A 59 -13.91 10.71 7.68
N LEU A 60 -14.63 9.77 7.06
CA LEU A 60 -14.70 8.37 7.48
C LEU A 60 -13.92 7.46 6.53
N ARG A 61 -13.32 6.40 7.07
CA ARG A 61 -12.69 5.34 6.27
C ARG A 61 -12.62 4.04 7.05
N ALA A 62 -13.19 2.97 6.50
CA ALA A 62 -13.08 1.62 7.04
C ALA A 62 -13.47 0.57 6.00
N ALA A 63 -13.29 -0.70 6.35
CA ALA A 63 -13.81 -1.82 5.60
C ALA A 63 -15.34 -1.73 5.45
N MET A 64 -15.83 -2.08 4.27
CA MET A 64 -17.26 -2.21 3.99
C MET A 64 -17.81 -3.49 4.64
N GLY A 65 -18.84 -3.34 5.45
CA GLY A 65 -19.38 -4.45 6.24
C GLY A 65 -20.50 -4.00 7.19
N PRO A 66 -21.14 -4.94 7.90
CA PRO A 66 -22.21 -4.62 8.83
C PRO A 66 -21.70 -3.93 10.10
N GLY A 67 -22.62 -3.32 10.86
CA GLY A 67 -22.33 -2.73 12.17
C GLY A 67 -21.82 -1.29 12.12
N ILE A 68 -21.56 -0.73 13.30
CA ILE A 68 -21.20 0.70 13.49
C ILE A 68 -19.69 0.98 13.32
N SER A 69 -18.87 -0.07 13.28
CA SER A 69 -17.42 0.01 13.04
C SER A 69 -17.04 -0.04 11.55
N CYS A 70 -18.01 -0.15 10.64
CA CYS A 70 -17.80 -0.42 9.22
C CYS A 70 -18.53 0.58 8.32
N MET A 71 -18.03 0.73 7.09
CA MET A 71 -18.73 1.48 6.04
C MET A 71 -19.94 0.66 5.55
N ASN A 72 -21.13 1.23 5.62
CA ASN A 72 -22.38 0.64 5.10
C ASN A 72 -23.44 1.74 4.90
N ASP A 73 -24.59 1.35 4.36
CA ASP A 73 -25.68 2.26 4.04
C ASP A 73 -26.15 3.07 5.26
N LEU A 74 -26.35 2.41 6.41
CA LEU A 74 -26.80 3.07 7.63
C LEU A 74 -25.75 4.08 8.14
N THR A 75 -24.47 3.71 8.15
CA THR A 75 -23.38 4.63 8.48
C THR A 75 -23.42 5.87 7.59
N ILE A 76 -23.58 5.71 6.27
CA ILE A 76 -23.62 6.82 5.31
C ILE A 76 -24.82 7.74 5.56
N ILE A 77 -26.00 7.16 5.81
CA ILE A 77 -27.21 7.91 6.14
C ILE A 77 -26.97 8.73 7.42
N GLN A 78 -26.56 8.09 8.51
CA GLN A 78 -26.34 8.75 9.80
C GLN A 78 -25.29 9.86 9.70
N THR A 79 -24.20 9.59 8.98
CA THR A 79 -23.13 10.56 8.72
C THR A 79 -23.66 11.77 7.97
N THR A 80 -24.42 11.53 6.89
CA THR A 80 -24.97 12.61 6.05
C THR A 80 -26.06 13.38 6.78
N GLN A 81 -26.84 12.75 7.66
CA GLN A 81 -27.83 13.43 8.49
C GLN A 81 -27.18 14.43 9.45
N GLY A 82 -26.16 13.97 10.17
CA GLY A 82 -25.37 14.85 11.03
C GLY A 82 -24.70 15.98 10.24
N PHE A 83 -24.12 15.66 9.09
CA PHE A 83 -23.52 16.67 8.24
C PHE A 83 -24.52 17.71 7.72
N CYS A 84 -25.70 17.27 7.26
CA CYS A 84 -26.78 18.14 6.83
C CYS A 84 -27.26 19.05 7.96
N ARG A 85 -27.45 18.52 9.18
CA ARG A 85 -27.78 19.36 10.36
C ARG A 85 -26.72 20.39 10.66
N TYR A 86 -25.46 20.01 10.60
CA TYR A 86 -24.36 20.95 10.83
C TYR A 86 -24.32 22.04 9.75
N LEU A 87 -24.56 21.69 8.49
CA LEU A 87 -24.67 22.68 7.40
C LEU A 87 -25.87 23.62 7.59
N GLU A 88 -27.04 23.10 7.98
CA GLU A 88 -28.23 23.92 8.29
C GLU A 88 -27.93 24.96 9.40
N GLN A 89 -27.06 24.62 10.36
CA GLN A 89 -26.64 25.54 11.43
C GLN A 89 -25.62 26.59 10.97
N ARG A 90 -24.78 26.27 9.97
CA ARG A 90 -23.69 27.14 9.49
C ARG A 90 -24.06 28.01 8.31
N PHE A 91 -25.05 27.60 7.52
CA PHE A 91 -25.43 28.27 6.27
C PHE A 91 -26.93 28.55 6.22
N SER A 92 -27.31 29.82 6.33
CA SER A 92 -28.69 30.26 6.15
C SER A 92 -29.20 30.06 4.71
N ASN A 93 -28.29 30.03 3.72
CA ASN A 93 -28.57 29.84 2.30
C ASN A 93 -28.24 28.43 1.77
N LEU A 94 -28.14 27.41 2.66
CA LEU A 94 -27.88 26.03 2.25
C LEU A 94 -28.87 25.52 1.19
N LYS A 95 -30.16 25.88 1.31
CA LYS A 95 -31.21 25.44 0.38
C LYS A 95 -31.19 26.16 -0.98
N GLU A 96 -30.41 27.22 -1.10
CA GLU A 96 -30.17 27.92 -2.35
C GLU A 96 -28.91 27.40 -3.02
N ARG A 97 -27.80 27.30 -2.26
CA ARG A 97 -26.48 26.91 -2.76
C ARG A 97 -26.31 25.41 -2.95
N GLY A 98 -26.83 24.58 -2.05
CA GLY A 98 -26.71 23.12 -2.14
C GLY A 98 -25.30 22.57 -1.88
N VAL A 99 -25.12 21.30 -2.26
CA VAL A 99 -23.87 20.52 -2.11
C VAL A 99 -23.57 19.69 -3.35
N VAL A 100 -22.30 19.31 -3.54
CA VAL A 100 -21.88 18.37 -4.60
C VAL A 100 -21.46 17.01 -4.03
N ILE A 101 -21.72 15.93 -4.75
CA ILE A 101 -21.34 14.56 -4.36
C ILE A 101 -20.71 13.83 -5.54
N GLY A 102 -19.48 13.35 -5.36
CA GLY A 102 -18.74 12.49 -6.30
C GLY A 102 -18.36 11.14 -5.66
N TYR A 103 -17.93 10.20 -6.50
CA TYR A 103 -17.55 8.86 -6.05
C TYR A 103 -16.58 8.16 -7.01
N ASP A 104 -15.80 7.22 -6.46
CA ASP A 104 -14.93 6.32 -7.24
C ASP A 104 -15.62 5.00 -7.62
N ALA A 105 -14.87 4.07 -8.21
CA ALA A 105 -15.42 2.79 -8.70
C ALA A 105 -15.55 1.68 -7.63
N ARG A 106 -15.26 1.94 -6.35
CA ARG A 106 -15.19 0.87 -5.33
C ARG A 106 -16.55 0.22 -5.09
N ALA A 107 -16.51 -1.10 -4.91
CA ALA A 107 -17.68 -1.91 -4.60
C ALA A 107 -17.26 -3.11 -3.74
N HIS A 108 -18.18 -3.56 -2.89
CA HIS A 108 -18.03 -4.77 -2.09
C HIS A 108 -19.28 -5.64 -2.22
N PRO A 109 -19.32 -6.55 -3.22
CA PRO A 109 -20.51 -7.33 -3.55
C PRO A 109 -21.13 -8.09 -2.37
N THR A 110 -20.30 -8.58 -1.44
CA THR A 110 -20.70 -9.32 -0.24
C THR A 110 -21.58 -8.47 0.69
N SER A 111 -21.19 -7.23 0.96
CA SER A 111 -22.00 -6.30 1.77
C SER A 111 -23.11 -5.61 0.98
N GLY A 112 -23.00 -5.59 -0.35
CA GLY A 112 -23.86 -4.75 -1.21
C GLY A 112 -23.50 -3.27 -1.21
N GLY A 113 -22.49 -2.86 -0.46
CA GLY A 113 -21.96 -1.50 -0.48
C GLY A 113 -21.18 -1.19 -1.75
N SER A 114 -21.29 0.04 -2.23
CA SER A 114 -20.47 0.60 -3.30
C SER A 114 -20.43 2.11 -3.20
N SER A 115 -19.40 2.75 -3.76
CA SER A 115 -19.27 4.21 -3.69
C SER A 115 -20.46 4.91 -4.36
N LYS A 116 -20.94 4.38 -5.50
CA LYS A 116 -22.17 4.87 -6.16
C LYS A 116 -23.41 4.76 -5.27
N ARG A 117 -23.58 3.64 -4.57
CA ARG A 117 -24.72 3.44 -3.65
C ARG A 117 -24.67 4.42 -2.48
N PHE A 118 -23.50 4.57 -1.87
CA PHE A 118 -23.28 5.49 -0.77
C PHE A 118 -23.48 6.95 -1.19
N ALA A 119 -23.01 7.36 -2.36
CA ALA A 119 -23.28 8.69 -2.91
C ALA A 119 -24.77 8.94 -3.13
N SER A 120 -25.51 7.95 -3.65
CA SER A 120 -26.96 8.05 -3.85
C SER A 120 -27.72 8.19 -2.53
N LEU A 121 -27.30 7.47 -1.48
CA LEU A 121 -27.88 7.58 -0.13
C LEU A 121 -27.59 8.96 0.49
N ALA A 122 -26.37 9.47 0.32
CA ALA A 122 -26.04 10.82 0.78
C ALA A 122 -26.91 11.88 0.08
N ALA A 123 -27.10 11.76 -1.25
CA ALA A 123 -28.00 12.64 -2.00
C ALA A 123 -29.46 12.57 -1.48
N ALA A 124 -29.97 11.36 -1.22
CA ALA A 124 -31.32 11.18 -0.69
C ALA A 124 -31.53 11.87 0.67
N VAL A 125 -30.53 11.82 1.55
CA VAL A 125 -30.58 12.52 2.84
C VAL A 125 -30.70 14.03 2.65
N PHE A 126 -29.85 14.65 1.82
CA PHE A 126 -29.92 16.09 1.57
C PHE A 126 -31.23 16.51 0.91
N ILE A 127 -31.66 15.78 -0.11
CA ILE A 127 -32.92 16.06 -0.82
C ILE A 127 -34.12 15.95 0.10
N SER A 128 -34.13 14.99 1.04
CA SER A 128 -35.21 14.86 2.03
C SER A 128 -35.35 16.08 2.95
N ARG A 129 -34.33 16.94 3.01
CA ARG A 129 -34.32 18.20 3.77
C ARG A 129 -34.52 19.44 2.90
N GLY A 130 -34.77 19.25 1.60
CA GLY A 130 -34.93 20.32 0.63
C GLY A 130 -33.63 21.01 0.27
N VAL A 131 -32.49 20.32 0.39
CA VAL A 131 -31.17 20.84 -0.01
C VAL A 131 -30.89 20.39 -1.44
N PRO A 132 -30.58 21.31 -2.38
CA PRO A 132 -30.14 20.96 -3.73
C PRO A 132 -28.86 20.14 -3.71
N VAL A 133 -28.75 19.17 -4.62
CA VAL A 133 -27.60 18.27 -4.75
C VAL A 133 -27.15 18.19 -6.19
N ASP A 134 -25.88 18.50 -6.42
CA ASP A 134 -25.16 18.17 -7.66
C ASP A 134 -24.50 16.79 -7.48
N LEU A 135 -25.09 15.73 -8.02
CA LEU A 135 -24.56 14.37 -7.93
C LEU A 135 -23.96 13.97 -9.27
N PHE A 136 -22.67 13.67 -9.32
CA PHE A 136 -22.05 13.14 -10.53
C PHE A 136 -22.70 11.82 -10.95
N SER A 137 -23.22 11.74 -12.18
CA SER A 137 -23.83 10.53 -12.73
C SER A 137 -22.82 9.42 -13.08
N GLU A 138 -21.56 9.81 -13.28
CA GLU A 138 -20.42 8.94 -13.58
C GLU A 138 -19.42 8.93 -12.41
N ILE A 139 -18.53 7.94 -12.43
CA ILE A 139 -17.36 7.92 -11.57
C ILE A 139 -16.46 9.12 -11.90
N THR A 140 -15.88 9.74 -10.87
CA THR A 140 -15.07 10.95 -11.03
C THR A 140 -13.81 10.90 -10.17
N PRO A 141 -12.71 11.53 -10.60
CA PRO A 141 -11.53 11.68 -9.76
C PRO A 141 -11.84 12.64 -8.60
N THR A 142 -11.19 12.42 -7.47
CA THR A 142 -11.31 13.27 -6.28
C THR A 142 -11.22 14.77 -6.57
N PRO A 143 -10.28 15.31 -7.38
CA PRO A 143 -10.17 16.76 -7.65
C PRO A 143 -11.43 17.43 -8.24
N PHE A 144 -12.36 16.68 -8.86
CA PHE A 144 -13.59 17.27 -9.41
C PHE A 144 -14.51 17.82 -8.31
N VAL A 145 -14.56 17.18 -7.15
CA VAL A 145 -15.42 17.62 -6.03
C VAL A 145 -15.01 18.99 -5.48
N PRO A 146 -13.78 19.20 -4.97
CA PRO A 146 -13.33 20.51 -4.50
C PRO A 146 -13.34 21.58 -5.60
N PHE A 147 -13.03 21.21 -6.85
CA PHE A 147 -13.19 22.14 -7.99
C PHE A 147 -14.63 22.63 -8.12
N THR A 148 -15.59 21.72 -8.11
CA THR A 148 -17.02 22.05 -8.26
C THR A 148 -17.54 22.91 -7.12
N VAL A 149 -17.12 22.62 -5.88
CA VAL A 149 -17.50 23.42 -4.71
C VAL A 149 -17.12 24.87 -4.91
N SER A 150 -15.85 25.13 -5.25
CA SER A 150 -15.34 26.48 -5.47
C SER A 150 -15.96 27.14 -6.70
N HIS A 151 -16.08 26.40 -7.80
CA HIS A 151 -16.51 26.92 -9.10
C HIS A 151 -17.99 27.30 -9.13
N LEU A 152 -18.85 26.50 -8.50
CA LEU A 152 -20.30 26.79 -8.41
C LEU A 152 -20.69 27.53 -7.12
N GLY A 153 -19.72 27.77 -6.22
CA GLY A 153 -19.97 28.43 -4.94
C GLY A 153 -20.89 27.63 -4.02
N LEU A 154 -20.76 26.30 -3.97
CA LEU A 154 -21.60 25.42 -3.14
C LEU A 154 -21.21 25.51 -1.66
N CYS A 155 -22.08 25.07 -0.76
CA CYS A 155 -21.79 25.10 0.68
C CYS A 155 -20.79 24.00 1.11
N ALA A 156 -20.77 22.87 0.40
CA ALA A 156 -19.89 21.75 0.70
C ALA A 156 -19.82 20.73 -0.44
N GLY A 157 -18.84 19.84 -0.37
CA GLY A 157 -18.69 18.69 -1.26
C GLY A 157 -18.40 17.39 -0.52
N ILE A 158 -18.84 16.27 -1.07
CA ILE A 158 -18.56 14.92 -0.57
C ILE A 158 -17.88 14.10 -1.67
N MET A 159 -16.78 13.44 -1.34
CA MET A 159 -16.16 12.45 -2.21
C MET A 159 -16.18 11.08 -1.53
N VAL A 160 -16.91 10.13 -2.12
CA VAL A 160 -17.00 8.76 -1.62
C VAL A 160 -15.89 7.91 -2.23
N THR A 161 -14.86 7.65 -1.44
CA THR A 161 -13.66 6.90 -1.85
C THR A 161 -12.80 6.53 -0.65
N ALA A 162 -12.02 5.46 -0.77
CA ALA A 162 -10.90 5.17 0.13
C ALA A 162 -9.51 5.38 -0.52
N SER A 163 -9.41 6.11 -1.64
CA SER A 163 -8.14 6.40 -2.34
C SER A 163 -7.35 5.12 -2.65
N HIS A 164 -6.15 4.97 -2.13
CA HIS A 164 -5.23 3.85 -2.36
C HIS A 164 -5.41 2.66 -1.39
N ASN A 165 -6.39 2.72 -0.48
CA ASN A 165 -6.65 1.65 0.50
C ASN A 165 -7.02 0.29 -0.15
N PRO A 166 -6.99 -0.82 0.62
CA PRO A 166 -7.40 -2.12 0.11
C PRO A 166 -8.83 -2.11 -0.43
N LYS A 167 -9.15 -3.04 -1.32
CA LYS A 167 -10.45 -3.10 -2.01
C LYS A 167 -11.67 -3.23 -1.10
N GLN A 168 -11.48 -3.79 0.09
CA GLN A 168 -12.53 -3.95 1.09
C GLN A 168 -12.92 -2.61 1.71
N ASP A 169 -12.06 -1.59 1.65
CA ASP A 169 -12.31 -0.29 2.27
C ASP A 169 -13.09 0.65 1.35
N ASN A 170 -13.90 1.49 1.96
CA ASN A 170 -14.47 2.69 1.35
C ASN A 170 -14.35 3.88 2.34
N GLY A 171 -14.71 5.07 1.91
CA GLY A 171 -14.62 6.27 2.74
C GLY A 171 -15.58 7.37 2.31
N TYR A 172 -15.62 8.42 3.14
CA TYR A 172 -16.50 9.57 2.99
C TYR A 172 -15.68 10.82 3.33
N LYS A 173 -15.11 11.47 2.31
CA LYS A 173 -14.31 12.70 2.44
C LYS A 173 -15.24 13.92 2.33
N VAL A 174 -14.99 14.97 3.12
CA VAL A 174 -15.78 16.21 3.12
C VAL A 174 -14.92 17.42 2.81
N TYR A 175 -15.43 18.26 1.91
CA TYR A 175 -14.89 19.55 1.50
C TYR A 175 -15.82 20.67 1.94
N TRP A 176 -15.28 21.76 2.48
CA TRP A 176 -16.05 22.93 2.90
C TRP A 176 -16.26 23.91 1.74
N GLU A 177 -17.02 24.99 1.96
CA GLU A 177 -17.35 25.98 0.91
C GLU A 177 -16.14 26.64 0.25
N ASN A 178 -14.96 26.59 0.89
CA ASN A 178 -13.72 27.11 0.34
C ASN A 178 -13.04 26.14 -0.64
N GLY A 179 -13.63 24.97 -0.89
CA GLY A 179 -13.07 23.93 -1.77
C GLY A 179 -11.88 23.19 -1.18
N ALA A 180 -11.57 23.37 0.11
CA ALA A 180 -10.54 22.60 0.81
C ALA A 180 -11.18 21.54 1.73
N GLN A 181 -10.42 20.49 2.04
CA GLN A 181 -10.85 19.49 3.01
C GLN A 181 -10.99 20.13 4.41
N ILE A 182 -12.00 19.69 5.16
CA ILE A 182 -12.32 20.26 6.48
C ILE A 182 -11.19 20.12 7.50
N VAL A 183 -11.10 21.13 8.37
CA VAL A 183 -10.27 21.16 9.59
C VAL A 183 -11.14 21.51 10.80
N SER A 184 -10.57 21.50 12.00
CA SER A 184 -11.26 21.98 13.20
C SER A 184 -11.70 23.44 13.04
N PRO A 185 -12.90 23.84 13.53
CA PRO A 185 -13.85 23.08 14.36
C PRO A 185 -14.94 22.31 13.59
N HIS A 186 -14.87 22.26 12.25
CA HIS A 186 -15.92 21.63 11.44
C HIS A 186 -16.01 20.12 11.67
N ASP A 187 -14.88 19.43 11.74
CA ASP A 187 -14.81 17.99 12.02
C ASP A 187 -15.55 17.58 13.31
N SER A 188 -15.26 18.26 14.41
CA SER A 188 -15.84 17.99 15.73
C SER A 188 -17.32 18.37 15.78
N GLY A 189 -17.68 19.48 15.12
CA GLY A 189 -19.08 19.90 15.00
C GLY A 189 -19.94 18.93 14.20
N ILE A 190 -19.41 18.40 13.10
CA ILE A 190 -20.06 17.37 12.30
C ILE A 190 -20.16 16.07 13.10
N SER A 191 -19.07 15.63 13.75
CA SER A 191 -19.07 14.42 14.58
C SER A 191 -20.17 14.46 15.64
N LYS A 192 -20.26 15.56 16.40
CA LYS A 192 -21.34 15.77 17.38
C LYS A 192 -22.73 15.72 16.73
N ALA A 193 -22.92 16.39 15.59
CA ALA A 193 -24.21 16.37 14.90
C ALA A 193 -24.59 14.96 14.40
N ILE A 194 -23.62 14.10 14.05
CA ILE A 194 -23.88 12.69 13.69
C ILE A 194 -24.40 11.93 14.91
N GLU A 195 -23.77 12.07 16.07
CA GLU A 195 -24.20 11.42 17.32
C GLU A 195 -25.62 11.84 17.74
N GLU A 196 -26.00 13.09 17.47
CA GLU A 196 -27.34 13.63 17.75
C GLU A 196 -28.41 13.18 16.73
N ASN A 197 -28.03 12.58 15.59
CA ASN A 197 -28.93 12.26 14.48
C ASN A 197 -28.77 10.81 13.98
N LEU A 198 -28.71 9.84 14.90
CA LEU A 198 -28.50 8.43 14.59
C LEU A 198 -29.74 7.70 14.05
N GLU A 199 -30.95 8.14 14.40
CA GLU A 199 -32.16 7.53 13.85
C GLU A 199 -32.36 7.99 12.39
N PRO A 200 -32.49 7.07 11.41
CA PRO A 200 -32.72 7.45 10.02
C PRO A 200 -34.03 8.23 9.83
N TRP A 201 -33.97 9.34 9.11
CA TRP A 201 -35.17 10.11 8.75
C TRP A 201 -36.06 9.31 7.78
N PRO A 202 -37.39 9.50 7.78
CA PRO A 202 -38.30 8.64 7.00
C PRO A 202 -37.95 8.46 5.51
N ALA A 203 -37.46 9.54 4.86
CA ALA A 203 -37.11 9.54 3.43
C ALA A 203 -35.60 9.34 3.14
N SER A 204 -34.75 9.16 4.16
CA SER A 204 -33.29 9.04 3.98
C SER A 204 -32.86 7.81 3.18
N TRP A 205 -33.70 6.79 3.13
CA TRP A 205 -33.48 5.54 2.40
C TRP A 205 -33.97 5.59 0.95
N ASN A 206 -34.72 6.61 0.56
CA ASN A 206 -35.43 6.63 -0.72
C ASN A 206 -34.57 7.18 -1.86
N THR A 207 -33.59 6.39 -2.31
CA THR A 207 -32.72 6.81 -3.41
C THR A 207 -33.46 6.92 -4.73
N GLU A 208 -34.50 6.11 -4.96
CA GLU A 208 -35.25 6.13 -6.23
C GLU A 208 -36.03 7.43 -6.43
N GLU A 209 -36.70 7.94 -5.39
CA GLU A 209 -37.36 9.25 -5.45
C GLU A 209 -36.34 10.39 -5.49
N ALA A 210 -35.26 10.30 -4.71
CA ALA A 210 -34.20 11.29 -4.73
C ALA A 210 -33.59 11.46 -6.13
N LEU A 211 -33.35 10.36 -6.85
CA LEU A 211 -32.81 10.36 -8.22
C LEU A 211 -33.76 10.96 -9.27
N LYS A 212 -35.04 11.17 -8.92
CA LYS A 212 -36.06 11.81 -9.78
C LYS A 212 -36.42 13.22 -9.31
N SER A 213 -35.82 13.69 -8.22
CA SER A 213 -36.13 14.98 -7.62
C SER A 213 -35.66 16.14 -8.49
N ALA A 214 -36.44 17.22 -8.54
CA ALA A 214 -36.03 18.47 -9.17
C ALA A 214 -34.86 19.17 -8.45
N LEU A 215 -34.54 18.76 -7.22
CA LEU A 215 -33.39 19.23 -6.45
C LEU A 215 -32.08 18.53 -6.83
N LEU A 216 -32.14 17.44 -7.60
CA LEU A 216 -30.97 16.73 -8.08
C LEU A 216 -30.56 17.26 -9.45
N LYS A 217 -29.28 17.53 -9.62
CA LYS A 217 -28.66 17.87 -10.90
C LYS A 217 -27.44 16.99 -11.12
N ASP A 218 -27.17 16.68 -12.38
CA ASP A 218 -25.92 16.03 -12.78
C ASP A 218 -24.96 17.09 -13.35
N PRO A 219 -23.87 17.42 -12.65
CA PRO A 219 -22.92 18.44 -13.09
C PRO A 219 -21.86 17.90 -14.06
N PHE A 220 -21.85 16.60 -14.39
CA PHE A 220 -20.68 15.92 -14.95
C PHE A 220 -20.10 16.57 -16.21
N GLN A 221 -20.90 16.79 -17.26
CA GLN A 221 -20.38 17.30 -18.55
C GLN A 221 -19.90 18.76 -18.45
N ASP A 222 -20.64 19.60 -17.73
CA ASP A 222 -20.31 21.02 -17.56
C ASP A 222 -19.03 21.19 -16.74
N ILE A 223 -18.95 20.48 -15.60
CA ILE A 223 -17.77 20.53 -14.73
C ILE A 223 -16.56 19.93 -15.43
N LYS A 224 -16.70 18.81 -16.15
CA LYS A 224 -15.61 18.23 -16.92
C LYS A 224 -15.02 19.24 -17.89
N THR A 225 -15.87 19.95 -18.63
CA THR A 225 -15.44 20.99 -19.58
C THR A 225 -14.73 22.14 -18.86
N GLN A 226 -15.31 22.66 -17.79
CA GLN A 226 -14.77 23.81 -17.05
C GLN A 226 -13.47 23.48 -16.31
N TYR A 227 -13.36 22.27 -15.75
CA TYR A 227 -12.14 21.78 -15.13
C TYR A 227 -10.99 21.72 -16.14
N PHE A 228 -11.21 21.13 -17.31
CA PHE A 228 -10.15 21.05 -18.32
C PHE A 228 -9.76 22.43 -18.88
N GLN A 229 -10.71 23.35 -19.01
CA GLN A 229 -10.42 24.75 -19.34
C GLN A 229 -9.61 25.46 -18.24
N ALA A 230 -9.86 25.15 -16.97
CA ALA A 230 -9.11 25.74 -15.85
C ALA A 230 -7.65 25.27 -15.85
N ILE A 231 -7.41 23.96 -15.96
CA ILE A 231 -6.02 23.43 -15.96
C ILE A 231 -5.26 23.83 -17.24
N GLN A 232 -5.95 24.07 -18.35
CA GLN A 232 -5.35 24.52 -19.61
C GLN A 232 -4.58 25.84 -19.47
N LYS A 233 -4.93 26.68 -18.49
CA LYS A 233 -4.22 27.94 -18.17
C LYS A 233 -2.79 27.70 -17.67
N HIS A 234 -2.46 26.47 -17.29
CA HIS A 234 -1.12 26.04 -16.86
C HIS A 234 -0.35 25.30 -17.97
N CYS A 235 -0.85 25.32 -19.21
CA CYS A 235 -0.12 24.83 -20.37
C CYS A 235 0.71 25.98 -20.97
N HIS A 236 2.02 25.90 -20.83
CA HIS A 236 2.94 26.98 -21.19
C HIS A 236 3.70 26.71 -22.50
N HIS A 237 3.82 25.44 -22.89
CA HIS A 237 4.64 25.01 -24.03
C HIS A 237 3.86 24.20 -25.07
N ARG A 238 2.65 24.68 -25.41
CA ARG A 238 1.71 24.01 -26.33
C ARG A 238 2.30 23.57 -27.67
N GLU A 239 3.16 24.39 -28.28
CA GLU A 239 3.80 24.03 -29.56
C GLU A 239 4.87 22.95 -29.42
N ILE A 240 5.53 22.84 -28.26
CA ILE A 240 6.42 21.73 -27.95
C ILE A 240 5.60 20.46 -27.73
N ASN A 241 4.48 20.55 -27.01
CA ASN A 241 3.59 19.42 -26.73
C ASN A 241 3.11 18.75 -28.02
N LYS A 242 2.63 19.55 -28.98
CA LYS A 242 2.16 19.07 -30.30
C LYS A 242 3.22 18.35 -31.12
N LYS A 243 4.49 18.76 -30.97
CA LYS A 243 5.63 18.23 -31.74
C LYS A 243 6.38 17.13 -31.00
N SER A 244 6.01 16.85 -29.75
CA SER A 244 6.71 15.90 -28.90
C SER A 244 6.57 14.48 -29.43
N GLU A 245 7.70 13.84 -29.71
CA GLU A 245 7.76 12.42 -30.05
C GLU A 245 7.96 11.51 -28.82
N VAL A 246 8.04 12.11 -27.61
CA VAL A 246 8.20 11.34 -26.38
C VAL A 246 6.97 10.47 -26.14
N LYS A 247 7.19 9.16 -26.04
CA LYS A 247 6.17 8.18 -25.71
C LYS A 247 6.07 8.03 -24.20
N ILE A 248 4.85 8.13 -23.69
CA ILE A 248 4.53 8.03 -22.26
C ILE A 248 3.51 6.90 -22.06
N VAL A 249 3.75 6.03 -21.10
CA VAL A 249 2.77 5.03 -20.65
C VAL A 249 1.98 5.56 -19.46
N HIS A 250 0.68 5.28 -19.40
CA HIS A 250 -0.18 5.62 -18.27
C HIS A 250 -0.88 4.38 -17.72
N THR A 251 -0.90 4.27 -16.38
CA THR A 251 -1.78 3.33 -15.66
C THR A 251 -2.63 4.06 -14.64
N SER A 252 -3.89 3.63 -14.52
CA SER A 252 -4.79 4.08 -13.45
C SER A 252 -4.91 3.05 -12.32
N VAL A 253 -4.20 1.92 -12.42
CA VAL A 253 -4.23 0.84 -11.42
C VAL A 253 -5.67 0.43 -11.08
N HIS A 254 -6.51 0.24 -12.11
CA HIS A 254 -7.96 -0.05 -12.00
C HIS A 254 -8.79 1.07 -11.35
N GLY A 255 -8.24 2.28 -11.32
CA GLY A 255 -8.86 3.49 -10.83
C GLY A 255 -9.66 4.25 -11.88
N VAL A 256 -10.13 5.42 -11.48
CA VAL A 256 -10.92 6.32 -12.35
C VAL A 256 -10.07 7.15 -13.31
N GLY A 257 -8.75 7.21 -13.13
CA GLY A 257 -7.89 8.23 -13.73
C GLY A 257 -7.78 8.23 -15.27
N HIS A 258 -7.99 7.10 -15.95
CA HIS A 258 -7.58 6.93 -17.35
C HIS A 258 -8.23 7.94 -18.29
N THR A 259 -9.56 8.00 -18.30
CA THR A 259 -10.31 8.90 -19.19
C THR A 259 -10.02 10.37 -18.91
N PHE A 260 -9.71 10.71 -17.65
CA PHE A 260 -9.41 12.07 -17.22
C PHE A 260 -7.98 12.49 -17.56
N VAL A 261 -6.99 11.60 -17.43
CA VAL A 261 -5.61 11.87 -17.87
C VAL A 261 -5.54 12.01 -19.39
N GLN A 262 -6.24 11.15 -20.15
CA GLN A 262 -6.37 11.30 -21.60
C GLN A 262 -6.94 12.69 -21.98
N SER A 263 -7.96 13.13 -21.25
CA SER A 263 -8.57 14.45 -21.45
C SER A 263 -7.63 15.60 -21.03
N ALA A 264 -6.85 15.43 -19.96
CA ALA A 264 -5.87 16.41 -19.50
C ALA A 264 -4.73 16.59 -20.51
N PHE A 265 -4.21 15.49 -21.05
CA PHE A 265 -3.20 15.50 -22.13
C PHE A 265 -3.74 16.21 -23.36
N LYS A 266 -4.98 15.91 -23.76
CA LYS A 266 -5.66 16.62 -24.85
C LYS A 266 -5.78 18.13 -24.58
N ALA A 267 -6.11 18.55 -23.36
CA ALA A 267 -6.21 19.97 -23.01
C ALA A 267 -4.86 20.72 -23.18
N PHE A 268 -3.75 20.00 -23.02
CA PHE A 268 -2.38 20.51 -23.19
C PHE A 268 -1.82 20.33 -24.62
N ASP A 269 -2.63 19.82 -25.55
CA ASP A 269 -2.21 19.40 -26.91
C ASP A 269 -1.04 18.40 -26.91
N LEU A 270 -0.95 17.56 -25.88
CA LEU A 270 -0.01 16.43 -25.82
C LEU A 270 -0.58 15.22 -26.56
N HIS A 271 0.31 14.38 -27.09
CA HIS A 271 -0.08 13.06 -27.59
C HIS A 271 -0.62 12.18 -26.45
N PRO A 272 -1.73 11.45 -26.66
CA PRO A 272 -2.33 10.62 -25.62
C PRO A 272 -1.33 9.57 -25.13
N PRO A 273 -1.20 9.36 -23.80
CA PRO A 273 -0.30 8.36 -23.28
C PRO A 273 -0.84 6.96 -23.57
N TYR A 274 0.06 6.00 -23.77
CA TYR A 274 -0.26 4.59 -24.01
C TYR A 274 -0.87 3.97 -22.76
N PRO A 275 -2.12 3.49 -22.80
CA PRO A 275 -2.75 2.90 -21.64
C PRO A 275 -2.25 1.48 -21.38
N VAL A 276 -2.02 1.15 -20.11
CA VAL A 276 -1.94 -0.25 -19.69
C VAL A 276 -3.32 -0.86 -19.76
N GLU A 277 -3.61 -1.58 -20.85
CA GLU A 277 -4.92 -2.16 -21.16
C GLU A 277 -5.52 -2.95 -19.98
N GLU A 278 -4.69 -3.70 -19.26
CA GLU A 278 -5.11 -4.51 -18.12
C GLU A 278 -5.42 -3.69 -16.86
N GLN A 279 -5.13 -2.39 -16.82
CA GLN A 279 -5.29 -1.53 -15.63
C GLN A 279 -5.98 -0.19 -15.93
N LYS A 280 -6.38 0.07 -17.18
CA LYS A 280 -6.94 1.36 -17.60
C LYS A 280 -8.39 1.54 -17.16
N ASP A 281 -9.16 0.46 -17.14
CA ASP A 281 -10.59 0.50 -16.83
C ASP A 281 -10.81 0.31 -15.32
N PRO A 282 -11.76 1.03 -14.71
CA PRO A 282 -12.05 0.88 -13.29
C PRO A 282 -12.56 -0.52 -12.94
N ASP A 283 -11.90 -1.18 -11.99
CA ASP A 283 -12.29 -2.51 -11.47
C ASP A 283 -12.18 -2.52 -9.93
N PRO A 284 -13.31 -2.70 -9.20
CA PRO A 284 -13.31 -2.70 -7.74
C PRO A 284 -12.50 -3.85 -7.11
N GLU A 285 -12.17 -4.90 -7.87
CA GLU A 285 -11.42 -6.04 -7.37
C GLU A 285 -9.90 -5.87 -7.46
N PHE A 286 -9.43 -4.85 -8.21
CA PHE A 286 -8.02 -4.54 -8.48
C PHE A 286 -7.20 -5.79 -8.88
N PRO A 287 -7.63 -6.58 -9.89
CA PRO A 287 -7.19 -7.96 -10.08
C PRO A 287 -5.69 -8.16 -10.33
N THR A 288 -4.99 -7.12 -10.82
CA THR A 288 -3.56 -7.21 -11.15
C THR A 288 -2.64 -6.78 -10.00
N VAL A 289 -3.17 -6.23 -8.90
CA VAL A 289 -2.36 -5.68 -7.81
C VAL A 289 -2.91 -6.06 -6.45
N LYS A 290 -2.02 -6.32 -5.48
CA LYS A 290 -2.45 -6.57 -4.10
C LYS A 290 -2.91 -5.30 -3.39
N TYR A 291 -2.24 -4.19 -3.70
CA TYR A 291 -2.50 -2.88 -3.11
C TYR A 291 -2.44 -1.83 -4.23
N PRO A 292 -3.53 -1.10 -4.52
CA PRO A 292 -3.58 -0.18 -5.63
C PRO A 292 -2.96 1.18 -5.23
N ASN A 293 -1.68 1.16 -4.88
CA ASN A 293 -0.94 2.35 -4.47
C ASN A 293 0.34 2.47 -5.30
N PRO A 294 0.44 3.44 -6.22
CA PRO A 294 1.63 3.60 -7.05
C PRO A 294 2.89 3.99 -6.23
N GLU A 295 2.74 4.44 -4.99
CA GLU A 295 3.85 4.69 -4.05
C GLU A 295 4.64 3.41 -3.68
N GLU A 296 4.03 2.22 -3.81
CA GLU A 296 4.73 0.93 -3.58
C GLU A 296 5.81 0.65 -4.64
N GLY A 297 5.87 1.45 -5.70
CA GLY A 297 6.91 1.44 -6.70
C GLY A 297 6.83 0.24 -7.64
N LYS A 298 7.98 -0.41 -7.89
CA LYS A 298 8.15 -1.36 -9.01
C LYS A 298 7.10 -2.47 -9.05
N GLY A 299 6.66 -2.99 -7.90
CA GLY A 299 5.70 -4.09 -7.84
C GLY A 299 4.34 -3.76 -8.47
N VAL A 300 3.89 -2.52 -8.36
CA VAL A 300 2.61 -2.05 -8.93
C VAL A 300 2.75 -1.67 -10.41
N LEU A 301 3.97 -1.33 -10.85
CA LEU A 301 4.27 -0.81 -12.20
C LEU A 301 4.81 -1.85 -13.18
N THR A 302 4.88 -3.14 -12.80
CA THR A 302 5.41 -4.21 -13.66
C THR A 302 4.77 -4.24 -15.05
N LEU A 303 3.43 -4.18 -15.14
CA LEU A 303 2.71 -4.16 -16.42
C LEU A 303 3.01 -2.88 -17.21
N SER A 304 3.15 -1.75 -16.52
CA SER A 304 3.52 -0.48 -17.15
C SER A 304 4.92 -0.50 -17.75
N PHE A 305 5.89 -1.12 -17.07
CA PHE A 305 7.25 -1.31 -17.60
C PHE A 305 7.27 -2.21 -18.82
N ALA A 306 6.55 -3.34 -18.78
CA ALA A 306 6.45 -4.25 -19.92
C ALA A 306 5.83 -3.56 -21.14
N LEU A 307 4.75 -2.78 -20.95
CA LEU A 307 4.16 -1.97 -22.01
C LEU A 307 5.14 -0.93 -22.54
N ALA A 308 5.83 -0.21 -21.65
CA ALA A 308 6.77 0.82 -22.04
C ALA A 308 7.93 0.25 -22.87
N GLU A 309 8.41 -0.95 -22.54
CA GLU A 309 9.41 -1.65 -23.34
C GLU A 309 8.89 -2.04 -24.72
N ARG A 310 7.64 -2.51 -24.81
CA ARG A 310 6.99 -2.86 -26.09
C ARG A 310 6.80 -1.65 -27.00
N GLU A 311 6.33 -0.53 -26.46
CA GLU A 311 6.04 0.69 -27.23
C GLU A 311 7.28 1.56 -27.47
N GLY A 312 8.39 1.26 -26.78
CA GLY A 312 9.59 2.11 -26.78
C GLY A 312 9.39 3.42 -26.00
N ALA A 313 8.55 3.41 -24.98
CA ALA A 313 8.37 4.54 -24.06
C ALA A 313 9.46 4.56 -22.98
N SER A 314 9.91 5.76 -22.62
CA SER A 314 10.93 5.99 -21.59
C SER A 314 10.34 6.42 -20.24
N VAL A 315 9.05 6.77 -20.20
CA VAL A 315 8.37 7.28 -19.00
C VAL A 315 7.04 6.58 -18.76
N VAL A 316 6.77 6.29 -17.48
CA VAL A 316 5.50 5.78 -16.97
C VAL A 316 4.91 6.80 -15.99
N LEU A 317 3.63 7.11 -16.16
CA LEU A 317 2.79 7.86 -15.22
C LEU A 317 1.78 6.90 -14.57
N ALA A 318 1.58 7.01 -13.26
CA ALA A 318 0.63 6.17 -12.53
C ALA A 318 -0.20 6.99 -11.54
N ASN A 319 -1.53 6.86 -11.60
CA ASN A 319 -2.43 7.40 -10.60
C ASN A 319 -2.91 6.33 -9.62
N ASP A 320 -3.31 6.75 -8.42
CA ASP A 320 -4.07 5.91 -7.50
C ASP A 320 -5.56 5.86 -7.87
N PRO A 321 -6.40 5.03 -7.22
CA PRO A 321 -7.75 4.73 -7.69
C PRO A 321 -8.70 5.92 -7.81
N ASP A 322 -8.57 6.95 -6.98
CA ASP A 322 -9.35 8.19 -7.05
C ASP A 322 -8.61 9.35 -7.73
N ALA A 323 -7.42 9.06 -8.29
CA ALA A 323 -6.57 9.94 -9.07
C ALA A 323 -6.21 11.28 -8.39
N ASP A 324 -6.08 11.29 -7.06
CA ASP A 324 -5.53 12.43 -6.33
C ASP A 324 -4.00 12.38 -6.24
N ARG A 325 -3.36 11.25 -6.56
CA ARG A 325 -1.89 11.08 -6.55
C ARG A 325 -1.28 10.82 -7.92
N LEU A 326 0.02 11.07 -8.03
CA LEU A 326 0.82 10.75 -9.23
C LEU A 326 2.19 10.16 -8.87
N ALA A 327 2.52 9.00 -9.42
CA ALA A 327 3.90 8.51 -9.47
C ALA A 327 4.45 8.58 -10.89
N ILE A 328 5.76 8.77 -11.00
CA ILE A 328 6.49 8.76 -12.26
C ILE A 328 7.66 7.79 -12.16
N ALA A 329 7.88 7.04 -13.23
CA ALA A 329 9.07 6.23 -13.40
C ALA A 329 9.72 6.48 -14.77
N GLU A 330 11.04 6.42 -14.82
CA GLU A 330 11.83 6.67 -16.02
C GLU A 330 12.83 5.53 -16.25
N LYS A 331 12.94 5.10 -17.51
CA LYS A 331 13.95 4.14 -17.95
C LYS A 331 15.31 4.82 -18.01
N GLN A 332 16.25 4.34 -17.20
CA GLN A 332 17.62 4.86 -17.17
C GLN A 332 18.46 4.29 -18.33
N GLU A 333 19.59 4.93 -18.64
CA GLU A 333 20.54 4.46 -19.67
C GLU A 333 21.05 3.04 -19.41
N SER A 334 21.12 2.62 -18.14
CA SER A 334 21.44 1.25 -17.73
C SER A 334 20.38 0.20 -18.10
N GLY A 335 19.24 0.64 -18.67
CA GLY A 335 18.07 -0.19 -18.94
C GLY A 335 17.16 -0.40 -17.74
N GLN A 336 17.57 0.02 -16.53
CA GLN A 336 16.79 -0.15 -15.31
C GLN A 336 15.74 0.96 -15.15
N TRP A 337 14.57 0.61 -14.63
CA TRP A 337 13.56 1.58 -14.24
C TRP A 337 13.87 2.23 -12.89
N ARG A 338 13.88 3.56 -12.86
CA ARG A 338 13.90 4.38 -11.64
C ARG A 338 12.48 4.87 -11.38
N VAL A 339 11.96 4.60 -10.19
CA VAL A 339 10.72 5.23 -9.70
C VAL A 339 11.14 6.43 -8.85
N PHE A 340 10.63 7.62 -9.17
CA PHE A 340 10.91 8.81 -8.38
C PHE A 340 10.08 8.77 -7.09
N SER A 341 10.71 9.09 -5.96
CA SER A 341 9.99 9.36 -4.72
C SER A 341 9.13 10.62 -4.86
N GLY A 342 8.10 10.77 -4.02
CA GLY A 342 7.28 11.98 -4.06
C GLY A 342 8.05 13.26 -3.71
N ASN A 343 9.15 13.16 -2.96
CA ASN A 343 10.08 14.27 -2.74
C ASN A 343 10.85 14.66 -4.01
N GLU A 344 11.38 13.69 -4.75
CA GLU A 344 12.10 13.95 -6.00
C GLU A 344 11.16 14.49 -7.08
N LEU A 345 9.95 13.95 -7.18
CA LEU A 345 8.95 14.47 -8.11
C LEU A 345 8.43 15.85 -7.67
N GLY A 346 8.28 16.09 -6.36
CA GLY A 346 8.00 17.42 -5.81
C GLY A 346 9.07 18.45 -6.15
N ALA A 347 10.35 18.06 -6.18
CA ALA A 347 11.45 18.92 -6.64
C ALA A 347 11.34 19.27 -8.12
N LEU A 348 11.10 18.25 -8.98
CA LEU A 348 10.95 18.44 -10.43
C LEU A 348 9.75 19.33 -10.76
N LEU A 349 8.59 19.05 -10.18
CA LEU A 349 7.37 19.85 -10.39
C LEU A 349 7.52 21.26 -9.81
N GLY A 350 8.08 21.40 -8.62
CA GLY A 350 8.33 22.73 -8.03
C GLY A 350 9.24 23.59 -8.89
N TRP A 351 10.34 23.02 -9.39
CA TRP A 351 11.23 23.69 -10.35
C TRP A 351 10.47 24.05 -11.64
N TRP A 352 9.71 23.12 -12.21
CA TRP A 352 9.00 23.34 -13.46
C TRP A 352 7.96 24.46 -13.36
N MET A 353 7.18 24.45 -12.27
CA MET A 353 6.17 25.48 -12.02
C MET A 353 6.84 26.86 -11.89
N PHE A 354 7.96 26.95 -11.16
CA PHE A 354 8.72 28.21 -11.05
C PHE A 354 9.34 28.65 -12.39
N HIS A 355 9.93 27.72 -13.14
CA HIS A 355 10.52 27.97 -14.46
C HIS A 355 9.49 28.54 -15.44
N CYS A 356 8.33 27.92 -15.56
CA CYS A 356 7.27 28.42 -16.45
C CYS A 356 6.75 29.79 -16.01
N TRP A 357 6.60 29.99 -14.71
CA TRP A 357 6.19 31.29 -14.16
C TRP A 357 7.22 32.37 -14.48
N SER A 358 8.52 32.11 -14.29
CA SER A 358 9.57 33.10 -14.51
C SER A 358 9.74 33.47 -15.99
N GLU A 359 9.53 32.52 -16.92
CA GLU A 359 9.51 32.82 -18.35
C GLU A 359 8.40 33.81 -18.76
N GLN A 360 7.29 33.83 -18.03
CA GLN A 360 6.14 34.71 -18.29
C GLN A 360 6.15 36.00 -17.48
N ASN A 361 7.00 36.10 -16.46
CA ASN A 361 7.03 37.21 -15.52
C ASN A 361 8.44 37.80 -15.45
N SER A 362 8.63 38.93 -16.13
CA SER A 362 9.90 39.67 -16.13
C SER A 362 10.07 40.61 -14.93
N ASP A 363 9.00 40.86 -14.16
CA ASP A 363 9.07 41.69 -12.96
C ASP A 363 9.61 40.91 -11.75
N ALA A 364 10.87 41.17 -11.42
CA ALA A 364 11.53 40.59 -10.26
C ALA A 364 10.83 40.92 -8.93
N ALA A 365 10.03 41.98 -8.84
CA ALA A 365 9.27 42.27 -7.61
C ALA A 365 8.08 41.31 -7.42
N ALA A 366 7.53 40.74 -8.49
CA ALA A 366 6.39 39.83 -8.45
C ALA A 366 6.69 38.53 -7.69
N VAL A 367 7.96 38.10 -7.67
CA VAL A 367 8.41 36.88 -6.98
C VAL A 367 8.12 36.93 -5.47
N LYS A 368 8.10 38.13 -4.87
CA LYS A 368 7.82 38.34 -3.45
C LYS A 368 6.36 38.09 -3.06
N ASN A 369 5.47 37.95 -4.04
CA ASN A 369 4.08 37.56 -3.81
C ASN A 369 3.83 36.08 -4.06
N LEU A 370 4.85 35.34 -4.52
CA LEU A 370 4.74 33.90 -4.77
C LEU A 370 5.00 33.09 -3.51
N TYR A 371 4.20 32.03 -3.38
CA TYR A 371 4.29 31.05 -2.32
C TYR A 371 4.33 29.64 -2.91
N MET A 372 5.18 28.81 -2.33
CA MET A 372 5.07 27.35 -2.46
C MET A 372 4.97 26.71 -1.09
N LEU A 373 4.19 25.63 -1.01
CA LEU A 373 3.89 24.96 0.24
C LEU A 373 4.38 23.52 0.23
N ALA A 374 4.75 22.99 1.39
CA ALA A 374 4.95 21.57 1.56
C ALA A 374 4.55 21.10 2.95
N SER A 375 4.30 19.80 3.10
CA SER A 375 4.12 19.24 4.45
C SER A 375 5.42 19.26 5.25
N THR A 376 5.34 19.33 6.57
CA THR A 376 6.50 19.28 7.48
C THR A 376 7.38 18.04 7.31
N VAL A 377 6.83 16.95 6.78
CA VAL A 377 7.56 15.69 6.55
C VAL A 377 8.08 15.55 5.11
N SER A 378 7.76 16.50 4.25
CA SER A 378 8.26 16.58 2.88
C SER A 378 9.62 17.26 2.82
N SER A 379 10.31 16.99 1.72
CA SER A 379 11.65 17.51 1.45
C SER A 379 11.71 19.02 1.58
N LYS A 380 12.81 19.54 2.13
CA LYS A 380 13.09 20.98 2.21
C LYS A 380 13.59 21.57 0.89
N ILE A 381 13.56 20.84 -0.21
CA ILE A 381 14.02 21.32 -1.52
C ILE A 381 13.33 22.62 -1.97
N LEU A 382 12.01 22.76 -1.78
CA LEU A 382 11.31 24.00 -2.14
C LEU A 382 11.77 25.19 -1.31
N ARG A 383 12.21 24.96 -0.06
CA ARG A 383 12.83 26.00 0.77
C ARG A 383 14.17 26.45 0.20
N ALA A 384 14.98 25.51 -0.30
CA ALA A 384 16.26 25.81 -0.91
C ALA A 384 16.09 26.60 -2.22
N ILE A 385 15.11 26.20 -3.05
CA ILE A 385 14.74 26.95 -4.25
C ILE A 385 14.25 28.36 -3.86
N ALA A 386 13.31 28.46 -2.91
CA ALA A 386 12.79 29.75 -2.41
C ALA A 386 13.89 30.70 -1.93
N LEU A 387 14.87 30.19 -1.18
CA LEU A 387 15.98 30.98 -0.65
C LEU A 387 16.83 31.59 -1.77
N LYS A 388 17.02 30.85 -2.87
CA LYS A 388 17.81 31.31 -4.02
C LYS A 388 17.01 32.23 -4.94
N GLU A 389 15.76 31.85 -5.23
CA GLU A 389 14.92 32.51 -6.24
C GLU A 389 14.10 33.69 -5.69
N GLY A 390 13.94 33.78 -4.36
CA GLY A 390 13.33 34.93 -3.68
C GLY A 390 11.82 34.85 -3.45
N PHE A 391 11.17 33.73 -3.76
CA PHE A 391 9.76 33.49 -3.37
C PHE A 391 9.64 33.00 -1.93
N HIS A 392 8.40 32.93 -1.41
CA HIS A 392 8.13 32.44 -0.06
C HIS A 392 7.87 30.93 -0.03
N PHE A 393 8.46 30.26 0.95
CA PHE A 393 8.15 28.86 1.26
C PHE A 393 7.52 28.76 2.64
N GLU A 394 6.42 28.01 2.75
CA GLU A 394 5.80 27.71 4.04
C GLU A 394 5.56 26.20 4.22
N GLU A 395 5.78 25.74 5.46
CA GLU A 395 5.42 24.38 5.86
C GLU A 395 4.01 24.34 6.45
N THR A 396 3.32 23.23 6.27
CA THR A 396 2.09 22.93 7.01
C THR A 396 2.13 21.50 7.57
N LEU A 397 1.23 21.15 8.50
CA LEU A 397 1.15 19.78 9.01
C LEU A 397 0.83 18.78 7.88
N THR A 398 1.24 17.52 8.05
CA THR A 398 0.89 16.45 7.10
C THR A 398 -0.62 16.30 6.92
N GLY A 399 -1.04 16.12 5.67
CA GLY A 399 -2.42 16.05 5.23
C GLY A 399 -2.80 17.29 4.45
N PHE A 400 -3.18 17.10 3.19
CA PHE A 400 -3.45 18.19 2.25
C PHE A 400 -4.53 19.18 2.68
N LYS A 401 -5.41 18.82 3.62
CA LYS A 401 -6.31 19.77 4.29
C LYS A 401 -5.59 21.01 4.84
N TRP A 402 -4.39 20.85 5.40
CA TRP A 402 -3.65 21.99 5.96
C TRP A 402 -3.07 22.86 4.85
N MET A 403 -2.50 22.26 3.79
CA MET A 403 -1.99 22.99 2.64
C MET A 403 -3.10 23.68 1.85
N GLY A 404 -4.23 23.02 1.61
CA GLY A 404 -5.37 23.59 0.88
C GLY A 404 -5.98 24.79 1.61
N ASN A 405 -6.20 24.68 2.93
CA ASN A 405 -6.69 25.82 3.72
C ASN A 405 -5.65 26.94 3.78
N ARG A 406 -4.36 26.63 3.97
CA ARG A 406 -3.32 27.67 3.97
C ARG A 406 -3.18 28.34 2.61
N ALA A 407 -3.30 27.59 1.52
CA ALA A 407 -3.32 28.12 0.18
C ALA A 407 -4.50 29.08 -0.02
N LYS A 408 -5.70 28.72 0.47
CA LYS A 408 -6.86 29.61 0.48
C LYS A 408 -6.58 30.91 1.23
N ASP A 409 -6.02 30.83 2.44
CA ASP A 409 -5.71 32.02 3.24
C ASP A 409 -4.76 32.98 2.51
N LEU A 410 -3.74 32.43 1.82
CA LEU A 410 -2.79 33.19 1.03
C LEU A 410 -3.47 33.85 -0.19
N LEU A 411 -4.32 33.10 -0.90
CA LEU A 411 -5.09 33.64 -2.03
C LEU A 411 -6.01 34.78 -1.59
N ASP A 412 -6.67 34.66 -0.43
CA ASP A 412 -7.53 35.70 0.14
C ASP A 412 -6.75 36.96 0.57
N GLN A 413 -5.46 36.80 0.89
CA GLN A 413 -4.53 37.90 1.15
C GLN A 413 -3.97 38.53 -0.14
N GLY A 414 -4.46 38.12 -1.31
CA GLY A 414 -3.97 38.58 -2.61
C GLY A 414 -2.59 38.04 -2.97
N LYS A 415 -2.14 36.94 -2.33
CA LYS A 415 -0.90 36.25 -2.68
C LYS A 415 -1.14 35.21 -3.76
N SER A 416 -0.06 34.72 -4.37
CA SER A 416 -0.12 33.69 -5.40
C SER A 416 0.52 32.40 -4.89
N VAL A 417 -0.24 31.31 -4.89
CA VAL A 417 0.26 29.98 -4.53
C VAL A 417 0.51 29.20 -5.82
N LEU A 418 1.78 28.95 -6.11
CA LEU A 418 2.20 28.38 -7.38
C LEU A 418 2.23 26.84 -7.34
N PHE A 419 2.60 26.27 -6.20
CA PHE A 419 2.72 24.83 -6.05
C PHE A 419 2.61 24.41 -4.58
N ALA A 420 1.97 23.27 -4.32
CA ALA A 420 2.05 22.60 -3.03
C ALA A 420 2.25 21.09 -3.20
N PHE A 421 2.99 20.44 -2.31
CA PHE A 421 3.14 18.99 -2.36
C PHE A 421 3.28 18.28 -1.01
N GLU A 422 2.92 17.01 -1.01
CA GLU A 422 3.18 16.04 0.04
C GLU A 422 4.04 14.90 -0.49
N GLU A 423 4.97 14.41 0.33
CA GLU A 423 5.91 13.34 -0.05
C GLU A 423 5.23 12.02 -0.43
N ALA A 424 4.01 11.82 0.08
CA ALA A 424 3.11 10.74 -0.27
C ALA A 424 2.44 10.96 -1.64
N ILE A 425 3.25 11.37 -2.62
CA ILE A 425 2.94 11.52 -4.06
C ILE A 425 1.71 12.38 -4.39
N GLY A 426 1.44 13.40 -3.56
CA GLY A 426 0.32 14.33 -3.72
C GLY A 426 0.78 15.71 -4.14
N TYR A 427 0.18 16.28 -5.19
CA TYR A 427 0.61 17.55 -5.77
C TYR A 427 -0.58 18.44 -6.10
N MET A 428 -0.45 19.74 -5.83
CA MET A 428 -1.38 20.79 -6.24
C MET A 428 -0.62 21.73 -7.16
N CYS A 429 -0.73 21.48 -8.46
CA CYS A 429 -0.10 22.28 -9.51
C CYS A 429 -1.03 23.38 -10.06
N CYS A 430 -2.32 23.32 -9.72
CA CYS A 430 -3.33 24.30 -10.13
C CYS A 430 -4.05 24.82 -8.89
N ASN A 431 -4.18 26.15 -8.77
CA ASN A 431 -4.86 26.78 -7.64
C ASN A 431 -6.40 26.75 -7.73
N SER A 432 -6.96 26.19 -8.81
CA SER A 432 -8.41 25.96 -8.95
C SER A 432 -8.89 24.75 -8.13
N VAL A 433 -7.97 23.92 -7.66
CA VAL A 433 -8.24 22.75 -6.81
C VAL A 433 -7.40 22.87 -5.55
N LEU A 434 -8.03 23.04 -4.39
CA LEU A 434 -7.32 23.17 -3.10
C LEU A 434 -7.16 21.81 -2.40
N ASP A 435 -6.82 20.79 -3.18
CA ASP A 435 -6.43 19.44 -2.75
C ASP A 435 -5.42 18.89 -3.78
N LYS A 436 -4.95 17.68 -3.56
CA LYS A 436 -4.11 16.95 -4.51
C LYS A 436 -4.89 16.67 -5.79
N ASP A 437 -4.21 16.79 -6.92
CA ASP A 437 -4.75 16.58 -8.24
C ASP A 437 -3.74 15.84 -9.12
N GLY A 438 -3.84 14.51 -9.11
CA GLY A 438 -3.00 13.63 -9.92
C GLY A 438 -3.29 13.72 -11.42
N VAL A 439 -4.45 14.27 -11.81
CA VAL A 439 -4.85 14.42 -13.21
C VAL A 439 -4.16 15.63 -13.83
N SER A 440 -4.22 16.81 -13.20
CA SER A 440 -3.50 17.99 -13.69
C SER A 440 -1.99 17.82 -13.56
N ALA A 441 -1.51 17.23 -12.47
CA ALA A 441 -0.10 16.91 -12.30
C ALA A 441 0.44 16.02 -13.43
N ALA A 442 -0.35 15.06 -13.94
CA ALA A 442 0.06 14.18 -15.04
C ALA A 442 0.27 14.95 -16.35
N ALA A 443 -0.64 15.88 -16.70
CA ALA A 443 -0.51 16.69 -17.91
C ALA A 443 0.66 17.69 -17.81
N ILE A 444 0.84 18.32 -16.65
CA ILE A 444 1.95 19.23 -16.39
C ILE A 444 3.29 18.48 -16.43
N ALA A 445 3.36 17.28 -15.87
CA ALA A 445 4.52 16.42 -16.00
C ALA A 445 4.78 16.03 -17.46
N GLY A 446 3.72 15.72 -18.25
CA GLY A 446 3.82 15.45 -19.67
C GLY A 446 4.45 16.61 -20.45
N GLU A 447 4.01 17.85 -20.19
CA GLU A 447 4.58 19.06 -20.78
C GLU A 447 6.05 19.26 -20.36
N MET A 448 6.38 19.09 -19.07
CA MET A 448 7.76 19.15 -18.58
C MET A 448 8.66 18.12 -19.30
N ILE A 449 8.19 16.88 -19.45
CA ILE A 449 8.92 15.81 -20.14
C ILE A 449 9.16 16.18 -21.61
N SER A 450 8.13 16.66 -22.31
CA SER A 450 8.24 17.13 -23.69
C SER A 450 9.22 18.29 -23.83
N TYR A 451 9.19 19.26 -22.90
CA TYR A 451 10.14 20.36 -22.86
C TYR A 451 11.59 19.88 -22.66
N LEU A 452 11.84 19.01 -21.69
CA LEU A 452 13.17 18.48 -21.41
C LEU A 452 13.73 17.66 -22.59
N ALA A 453 12.88 16.96 -23.33
CA ALA A 453 13.28 16.27 -24.55
C ALA A 453 13.83 17.24 -25.62
N THR A 454 13.30 18.45 -25.75
CA THR A 454 13.87 19.48 -26.66
C THR A 454 15.28 19.93 -26.24
N LYS A 455 15.65 19.69 -24.98
CA LYS A 455 16.96 19.98 -24.40
C LYS A 455 17.86 18.74 -24.35
N ASN A 456 17.41 17.60 -24.88
CA ASN A 456 18.07 16.30 -24.75
C ASN A 456 18.39 15.93 -23.30
N LYS A 457 17.49 16.29 -22.36
CA LYS A 457 17.62 15.97 -20.95
C LYS A 457 16.54 14.99 -20.49
N SER A 458 16.93 14.05 -19.64
CA SER A 458 16.03 13.17 -18.91
C SER A 458 15.55 13.81 -17.60
N LEU A 459 14.50 13.25 -16.98
CA LEU A 459 14.04 13.66 -15.65
C LEU A 459 15.13 13.45 -14.60
N SER A 460 15.85 12.31 -14.65
CA SER A 460 16.98 12.05 -13.77
C SER A 460 18.08 13.11 -13.92
N GLN A 461 18.42 13.51 -15.15
CA GLN A 461 19.43 14.53 -15.41
C GLN A 461 18.97 15.92 -14.95
N GLN A 462 17.70 16.25 -15.17
CA GLN A 462 17.14 17.51 -14.69
C GLN A 462 17.10 17.56 -13.16
N LEU A 463 16.73 16.46 -12.49
CA LEU A 463 16.79 16.38 -11.03
C LEU A 463 18.22 16.56 -10.50
N THR A 464 19.22 15.98 -11.17
CA THR A 464 20.62 16.25 -10.85
C THR A 464 20.97 17.73 -11.02
N THR A 465 20.51 18.37 -12.11
CA THR A 465 20.71 19.82 -12.33
C THR A 465 20.10 20.64 -11.18
N ILE A 466 18.88 20.31 -10.75
CA ILE A 466 18.22 20.94 -9.60
C ILE A 466 19.06 20.77 -8.32
N PHE A 467 19.57 19.55 -8.05
CA PHE A 467 20.38 19.31 -6.86
C PHE A 467 21.76 19.96 -6.90
N GLU A 468 22.40 20.05 -8.06
CA GLU A 468 23.65 20.80 -8.22
C GLU A 468 23.42 22.30 -7.96
N GLU A 469 22.26 22.82 -8.39
CA GLU A 469 21.93 24.22 -8.30
C GLU A 469 21.48 24.68 -6.91
N TYR A 470 20.61 23.89 -6.26
CA TYR A 470 19.95 24.25 -5.00
C TYR A 470 20.46 23.44 -3.79
N GLY A 471 21.27 22.40 -4.03
CA GLY A 471 21.76 21.48 -3.01
C GLY A 471 21.08 20.11 -3.09
N TYR A 472 21.76 19.08 -2.59
CA TYR A 472 21.22 17.71 -2.60
C TYR A 472 20.28 17.48 -1.43
N HIS A 473 19.09 16.95 -1.74
CA HIS A 473 18.06 16.59 -0.78
C HIS A 473 17.79 15.09 -0.84
N ILE A 474 18.41 14.32 0.06
CA ILE A 474 18.29 12.85 0.07
C ILE A 474 17.43 12.45 1.25
N SER A 475 16.36 11.68 1.01
CA SER A 475 15.41 11.27 2.06
C SER A 475 15.34 9.76 2.27
N LYS A 476 15.05 9.33 3.50
CA LYS A 476 14.83 7.93 3.87
C LYS A 476 13.71 7.79 4.92
N ASN A 477 12.52 7.43 4.46
CA ASN A 477 11.33 7.35 5.31
C ASN A 477 11.04 5.90 5.70
N SER A 478 10.58 5.67 6.93
CA SER A 478 10.11 4.34 7.34
C SER A 478 9.22 4.39 8.58
N TYR A 479 8.86 3.23 9.11
CA TYR A 479 8.03 3.12 10.31
C TYR A 479 8.31 1.85 11.10
N PHE A 480 7.90 1.88 12.36
CA PHE A 480 7.73 0.73 13.23
C PHE A 480 6.25 0.53 13.55
N ILE A 481 5.86 -0.73 13.79
CA ILE A 481 4.53 -1.07 14.31
C ILE A 481 4.63 -1.22 15.83
N CYS A 482 3.74 -0.54 16.54
CA CYS A 482 3.59 -0.60 17.99
C CYS A 482 2.11 -0.47 18.36
N HIS A 483 1.55 -1.52 18.96
CA HIS A 483 0.15 -1.54 19.40
C HIS A 483 -0.03 -0.99 20.83
N ASP A 484 1.07 -0.86 21.58
CA ASP A 484 1.06 -0.44 22.97
C ASP A 484 1.23 1.09 23.06
N GLN A 485 0.13 1.76 23.43
CA GLN A 485 0.11 3.22 23.57
C GLN A 485 0.99 3.73 24.72
N GLU A 486 1.17 2.92 25.77
CA GLU A 486 2.03 3.30 26.89
C GLU A 486 3.50 3.27 26.48
N VAL A 487 3.92 2.29 25.68
CA VAL A 487 5.26 2.25 25.08
C VAL A 487 5.50 3.47 24.21
N ILE A 488 4.54 3.84 23.36
CA ILE A 488 4.62 5.06 22.53
C ILE A 488 4.78 6.31 23.42
N ARG A 489 3.91 6.45 24.43
CA ARG A 489 3.93 7.59 25.36
C ARG A 489 5.29 7.69 26.06
N ASN A 490 5.77 6.60 26.64
CA ASN A 490 7.05 6.54 27.35
C ASN A 490 8.25 6.86 26.43
N LEU A 491 8.21 6.40 25.18
CA LEU A 491 9.25 6.70 24.19
C LEU A 491 9.37 8.20 23.95
N PHE A 492 8.25 8.88 23.65
CA PHE A 492 8.27 10.31 23.37
C PHE A 492 8.52 11.15 24.64
N GLU A 493 7.98 10.76 25.79
CA GLU A 493 8.27 11.42 27.07
C GLU A 493 9.75 11.35 27.44
N ARG A 494 10.41 10.20 27.20
CA ARG A 494 11.86 10.09 27.39
C ARG A 494 12.62 11.07 26.50
N LEU A 495 12.20 11.26 25.24
CA LEU A 495 12.86 12.23 24.35
C LEU A 495 12.65 13.68 24.82
N ARG A 496 11.50 14.01 25.41
CA ARG A 496 11.24 15.33 25.99
C ARG A 496 12.02 15.57 27.28
N ASN A 497 12.24 14.52 28.06
CA ASN A 497 12.85 14.58 29.39
C ASN A 497 14.20 13.86 29.42
N PHE A 498 15.00 14.02 28.36
CA PHE A 498 16.17 13.20 28.06
C PHE A 498 17.25 13.22 29.16
N SER A 499 17.49 14.37 29.79
CA SER A 499 18.45 14.51 30.90
C SER A 499 17.82 14.34 32.28
N GLY A 500 16.62 13.76 32.38
CA GLY A 500 15.85 13.62 33.63
C GLY A 500 15.22 14.93 34.14
N LYS A 501 15.26 16.01 33.34
CA LYS A 501 14.57 17.28 33.62
C LYS A 501 13.43 17.47 32.63
N LYS A 502 12.44 18.28 32.97
CA LYS A 502 11.34 18.59 32.03
C LYS A 502 11.88 19.41 30.86
N ASP A 503 11.43 19.09 29.64
CA ASP A 503 11.75 19.81 28.39
C ASP A 503 13.27 19.86 28.08
N SER A 504 14.01 18.85 28.57
CA SER A 504 15.43 18.65 28.29
C SER A 504 15.61 17.68 27.10
N TYR A 505 15.35 18.13 25.88
CA TYR A 505 15.56 17.33 24.67
C TYR A 505 17.03 16.95 24.46
N PRO A 506 17.34 15.85 23.73
CA PRO A 506 18.73 15.48 23.42
C PRO A 506 19.46 16.57 22.62
N SER A 507 20.73 16.82 22.96
CA SER A 507 21.64 17.70 22.21
C SER A 507 22.43 16.96 21.13
N GLU A 508 22.41 15.63 21.14
CA GLU A 508 23.08 14.76 20.17
C GLU A 508 22.34 13.43 20.00
N CYS A 509 22.58 12.77 18.86
CA CYS A 509 22.12 11.41 18.57
C CYS A 509 23.28 10.61 17.97
N GLY A 510 23.91 9.74 18.75
CA GLY A 510 25.18 9.14 18.35
C GLY A 510 26.24 10.23 18.13
N ARG A 511 26.88 10.25 16.95
CA ARG A 511 27.86 11.30 16.58
C ARG A 511 27.25 12.60 16.08
N PHE A 512 25.93 12.66 15.90
CA PHE A 512 25.26 13.78 15.23
C PHE A 512 24.77 14.81 16.25
N SER A 513 25.34 16.02 16.19
CA SER A 513 24.89 17.16 17.02
C SER A 513 23.54 17.69 16.53
N ILE A 514 22.64 17.96 17.47
CA ILE A 514 21.32 18.53 17.23
C ILE A 514 21.40 20.04 17.41
N SER A 515 21.05 20.79 16.36
CA SER A 515 21.04 22.24 16.35
C SER A 515 19.67 22.82 16.74
N ALA A 516 18.58 22.09 16.47
CA ALA A 516 17.25 22.53 16.86
C ALA A 516 16.26 21.38 17.07
N VAL A 517 15.22 21.66 17.86
CA VAL A 517 14.10 20.75 18.14
C VAL A 517 12.78 21.49 18.03
N ARG A 518 11.83 20.89 17.33
CA ARG A 518 10.44 21.32 17.25
C ARG A 518 9.52 20.17 17.66
N ASP A 519 8.79 20.32 18.76
CA ASP A 519 7.80 19.36 19.24
C ASP A 519 6.40 19.96 19.14
N LEU A 520 5.64 19.51 18.14
CA LEU A 520 4.27 19.96 17.89
C LEU A 520 3.25 19.32 18.84
N THR A 521 3.71 18.41 19.70
CA THR A 521 2.89 17.83 20.78
C THR A 521 2.78 18.80 21.96
N THR A 522 3.90 19.43 22.31
CA THR A 522 4.00 20.38 23.44
C THR A 522 3.93 21.84 22.98
N GLY A 523 4.16 22.10 21.69
CA GLY A 523 4.29 23.44 21.12
C GLY A 523 5.66 24.06 21.33
N TYR A 524 6.67 23.27 21.70
CA TYR A 524 8.04 23.74 21.82
C TYR A 524 8.71 23.86 20.45
N ASP A 525 9.40 24.97 20.17
CA ASP A 525 10.25 25.11 18.97
C ASP A 525 11.48 25.96 19.28
N SER A 526 12.64 25.33 19.35
CA SER A 526 13.89 26.03 19.69
C SER A 526 14.38 26.99 18.59
N ASN A 527 13.80 26.95 17.39
CA ASN A 527 14.11 27.90 16.32
C ASN A 527 13.42 29.26 16.52
N GLN A 528 12.43 29.34 17.41
CA GLN A 528 11.68 30.57 17.65
C GLN A 528 12.23 31.32 18.87
N PRO A 529 12.29 32.67 18.83
CA PRO A 529 12.80 33.48 19.94
C PRO A 529 12.08 33.23 21.27
N ASP A 530 10.77 32.97 21.23
CA ASP A 530 9.93 32.69 22.40
C ASP A 530 9.79 31.18 22.71
N LYS A 531 10.51 30.34 21.94
CA LYS A 531 10.50 28.89 21.97
C LYS A 531 9.14 28.23 21.70
N LYS A 532 8.23 28.91 21.00
CA LYS A 532 6.90 28.38 20.67
C LYS A 532 6.76 28.07 19.19
N ALA A 533 6.16 26.93 18.88
CA ALA A 533 5.88 26.53 17.51
C ALA A 533 4.87 27.48 16.85
N ILE A 534 5.15 27.87 15.60
CA ILE A 534 4.23 28.63 14.74
C ILE A 534 3.14 27.71 14.15
N LEU A 535 3.49 26.45 13.91
CA LEU A 535 2.58 25.46 13.36
C LEU A 535 1.54 25.01 14.39
N PRO A 536 0.33 24.59 13.96
CA PRO A 536 -0.67 24.06 14.87
C PRO A 536 -0.12 22.89 15.70
N THR A 537 -0.51 22.87 16.98
CA THR A 537 -0.05 21.87 17.96
C THR A 537 -1.20 20.97 18.37
N SER A 538 -0.88 19.76 18.82
CA SER A 538 -1.87 18.78 19.26
C SER A 538 -1.30 17.88 20.33
N SER A 539 -1.79 18.05 21.57
CA SER A 539 -1.35 17.27 22.72
C SER A 539 -1.73 15.78 22.64
N SER A 540 -2.68 15.42 21.76
CA SER A 540 -3.13 14.05 21.54
C SER A 540 -2.33 13.31 20.47
N SER A 541 -1.44 13.99 19.74
CA SER A 541 -0.63 13.39 18.67
C SER A 541 0.85 13.64 18.89
N GLN A 542 1.67 12.59 18.78
CA GLN A 542 3.11 12.71 18.97
C GLN A 542 3.79 13.16 17.68
N MET A 543 4.54 14.26 17.72
CA MET A 543 5.36 14.72 16.60
C MET A 543 6.54 15.58 17.06
N ILE A 544 7.77 15.06 16.89
CA ILE A 544 9.01 15.77 17.20
C ILE A 544 9.89 15.79 15.95
N THR A 545 10.37 16.97 15.58
CA THR A 545 11.37 17.19 14.52
C THR A 545 12.70 17.60 15.17
N PHE A 546 13.76 16.90 14.81
CA PHE A 546 15.14 17.24 15.15
C PHE A 546 15.85 17.77 13.91
N THR A 547 16.55 18.90 14.03
CA THR A 547 17.46 19.42 13.03
C THR A 547 18.88 19.22 13.52
N PHE A 548 19.74 18.68 12.65
CA PHE A 548 21.12 18.34 12.95
C PHE A 548 22.08 19.34 12.30
N SER A 549 23.22 19.56 12.94
CA SER A 549 24.22 20.54 12.51
C SER A 549 24.85 20.22 11.14
N ASN A 550 24.78 18.97 10.69
CA ASN A 550 25.24 18.54 9.36
C ASN A 550 24.19 18.71 8.25
N GLY A 551 23.06 19.38 8.53
CA GLY A 551 21.94 19.55 7.58
C GLY A 551 20.92 18.42 7.59
N GLY A 552 21.08 17.43 8.47
CA GLY A 552 20.08 16.38 8.69
C GLY A 552 18.80 16.95 9.31
N VAL A 553 17.65 16.40 8.93
CA VAL A 553 16.35 16.66 9.54
C VAL A 553 15.66 15.32 9.77
N ALA A 554 15.14 15.09 10.97
CA ALA A 554 14.41 13.88 11.31
C ALA A 554 13.11 14.20 12.02
N THR A 555 11.97 13.81 11.45
CA THR A 555 10.66 13.94 12.10
C THR A 555 10.15 12.57 12.52
N MET A 556 9.91 12.39 13.81
CA MET A 556 9.29 11.22 14.41
C MET A 556 7.84 11.54 14.75
N ARG A 557 6.88 10.72 14.32
CA ARG A 557 5.46 10.94 14.61
C ARG A 557 4.64 9.67 14.74
N THR A 558 3.52 9.74 15.45
CA THR A 558 2.52 8.67 15.42
C THR A 558 1.61 8.78 14.20
N SER A 559 1.13 7.64 13.72
CA SER A 559 0.02 7.58 12.77
C SER A 559 -1.30 7.73 13.52
N GLY A 560 -2.22 8.53 13.00
CA GLY A 560 -3.54 8.73 13.61
C GLY A 560 -4.52 7.57 13.36
N THR A 561 -4.28 6.77 12.32
CA THR A 561 -5.21 5.71 11.89
C THR A 561 -4.62 4.31 12.00
N GLU A 562 -3.32 4.19 12.29
CA GLU A 562 -2.62 2.91 12.31
C GLU A 562 -1.71 2.85 13.56
N PRO A 563 -1.44 1.65 14.11
CA PRO A 563 -0.54 1.46 15.25
C PRO A 563 0.94 1.57 14.80
N LYS A 564 1.29 2.68 14.16
CA LYS A 564 2.61 2.93 13.55
C LYS A 564 3.26 4.17 14.14
N ILE A 565 4.56 4.08 14.40
CA ILE A 565 5.43 5.22 14.67
C ILE A 565 6.29 5.43 13.41
N LYS A 566 6.09 6.53 12.72
CA LYS A 566 6.77 6.86 11.46
C LYS A 566 7.98 7.75 11.74
N TYR A 567 9.03 7.60 10.94
CA TYR A 567 10.09 8.59 10.85
C TYR A 567 10.33 9.00 9.40
N TYR A 568 10.64 10.28 9.25
CA TYR A 568 10.97 10.92 7.99
C TYR A 568 12.32 11.57 8.18
N THR A 569 13.34 11.11 7.46
CA THR A 569 14.67 11.70 7.52
C THR A 569 15.09 12.23 6.17
N GLU A 570 15.77 13.37 6.20
CA GLU A 570 16.33 14.03 5.04
C GLU A 570 17.70 14.60 5.39
N LEU A 571 18.68 14.44 4.49
CA LEU A 571 19.93 15.18 4.55
C LEU A 571 19.88 16.27 3.48
N CYS A 572 19.94 17.53 3.93
CA CYS A 572 19.98 18.70 3.08
C CYS A 572 21.43 19.19 2.96
N ALA A 573 22.11 18.81 1.87
CA ALA A 573 23.48 19.24 1.61
C ALA A 573 23.49 20.53 0.77
N ALA A 574 24.36 21.48 1.13
CA ALA A 574 24.51 22.72 0.38
C ALA A 574 25.02 22.48 -1.06
N PRO A 575 24.75 23.40 -2.01
CA PRO A 575 25.36 23.38 -3.34
C PRO A 575 26.88 23.18 -3.29
N GLY A 576 27.42 22.43 -4.24
CA GLY A 576 28.84 22.07 -4.31
C GLY A 576 29.23 20.78 -3.56
N ASN A 577 28.39 20.27 -2.66
CA ASN A 577 28.57 18.93 -2.08
C ASN A 577 27.80 17.88 -2.89
N SER A 578 28.46 17.34 -3.93
CA SER A 578 27.83 16.47 -4.95
C SER A 578 28.18 14.99 -4.84
N ASP A 579 28.95 14.56 -3.83
CA ASP A 579 29.20 13.12 -3.62
C ASP A 579 27.96 12.44 -3.01
N VAL A 580 27.05 12.04 -3.90
CA VAL A 580 25.79 11.36 -3.54
C VAL A 580 26.03 10.08 -2.76
N THR A 581 27.16 9.38 -3.01
CA THR A 581 27.47 8.12 -2.30
C THR A 581 27.80 8.41 -0.85
N HIS A 582 28.64 9.43 -0.60
CA HIS A 582 28.94 9.90 0.74
C HIS A 582 27.69 10.43 1.45
N LEU A 583 26.88 11.26 0.79
CA LEU A 583 25.65 11.83 1.37
C LEU A 583 24.63 10.74 1.75
N LYS A 584 24.46 9.71 0.91
CA LYS A 584 23.60 8.55 1.23
C LYS A 584 24.12 7.80 2.44
N LYS A 585 25.43 7.59 2.53
CA LYS A 585 26.04 6.94 3.69
C LYS A 585 25.85 7.78 4.96
N GLU A 586 26.04 9.09 4.89
CA GLU A 586 25.85 10.00 6.02
C GLU A 586 24.40 9.96 6.54
N LEU A 587 23.42 9.95 5.62
CA LEU A 587 22.00 9.79 5.98
C LEU A 587 21.70 8.41 6.57
N ASP A 588 22.30 7.35 6.04
CA ASP A 588 22.14 6.00 6.57
C ASP A 588 22.69 5.88 7.99
N ASP A 589 23.87 6.43 8.25
CA ASP A 589 24.47 6.51 9.59
C ASP A 589 23.57 7.31 10.55
N LEU A 590 22.97 8.42 10.10
CA LEU A 590 22.03 9.22 10.90
C LEU A 590 20.75 8.44 11.23
N VAL A 591 20.18 7.73 10.25
CA VAL A 591 19.00 6.89 10.46
C VAL A 591 19.30 5.76 11.43
N ASP A 592 20.48 5.13 11.32
CA ASP A 592 20.91 4.10 12.26
C ASP A 592 21.05 4.67 13.68
N ALA A 593 21.66 5.85 13.84
CA ALA A 593 21.75 6.52 15.13
C ALA A 593 20.36 6.81 15.74
N ILE A 594 19.41 7.32 14.95
CA ILE A 594 18.04 7.60 15.41
C ILE A 594 17.32 6.30 15.80
N VAL A 595 17.45 5.24 15.00
CA VAL A 595 16.84 3.95 15.31
C VAL A 595 17.40 3.39 16.62
N GLU A 596 18.72 3.42 16.80
CA GLU A 596 19.38 2.86 17.98
C GLU A 596 19.11 3.68 19.25
N ASN A 597 19.26 5.01 19.19
CA ASN A 597 19.25 5.87 20.37
C ASN A 597 17.87 6.45 20.70
N PHE A 598 17.04 6.72 19.68
CA PHE A 598 15.72 7.34 19.87
C PHE A 598 14.59 6.32 19.84
N PHE A 599 14.57 5.39 18.88
CA PHE A 599 13.52 4.37 18.85
C PHE A 599 13.78 3.21 19.81
N GLU A 600 15.05 2.86 20.07
CA GLU A 600 15.45 1.70 20.90
C GLU A 600 14.56 0.46 20.64
N PRO A 601 14.44 -0.03 19.39
CA PRO A 601 13.37 -0.95 19.00
C PRO A 601 13.36 -2.27 19.76
N VAL A 602 14.52 -2.78 20.18
CA VAL A 602 14.64 -4.01 20.99
C VAL A 602 14.04 -3.78 22.38
N LYS A 603 14.42 -2.68 23.05
CA LYS A 603 13.94 -2.31 24.38
C LYS A 603 12.43 -2.03 24.38
N ASN A 604 11.97 -1.32 23.35
CA ASN A 604 10.57 -0.93 23.19
C ASN A 604 9.71 -1.96 22.45
N LYS A 605 10.26 -3.14 22.12
CA LYS A 605 9.58 -4.24 21.39
C LYS A 605 8.88 -3.76 20.11
N LEU A 606 9.49 -2.82 19.40
CA LEU A 606 8.96 -2.25 18.17
C LEU A 606 9.14 -3.23 17.02
N GLN A 607 8.07 -3.47 16.27
CA GLN A 607 8.13 -4.38 15.12
C GLN A 607 8.58 -3.60 13.87
N PRO A 608 9.67 -4.00 13.19
CA PRO A 608 10.11 -3.31 11.97
C PRO A 608 9.11 -3.55 10.82
N LYS A 609 9.12 -2.64 9.83
CA LYS A 609 8.45 -2.88 8.54
C LYS A 609 8.83 -4.29 8.02
N PRO A 610 7.88 -5.10 7.50
CA PRO A 610 8.14 -6.48 7.08
C PRO A 610 9.37 -6.67 6.17
N GLU A 611 9.66 -5.70 5.29
CA GLU A 611 10.83 -5.68 4.40
C GLU A 611 12.17 -5.51 5.13
N ARG A 612 12.22 -4.79 6.27
CA ARG A 612 13.45 -4.60 7.07
C ARG A 612 13.82 -5.81 7.93
N ARG A 613 12.92 -6.78 8.11
CA ARG A 613 13.15 -7.98 8.94
C ARG A 613 14.39 -8.77 8.48
N ALA A 614 14.65 -8.78 7.17
CA ALA A 614 15.81 -9.43 6.56
C ALA A 614 17.16 -8.74 6.84
N LEU A 615 17.17 -7.42 7.10
CA LEU A 615 18.38 -6.64 7.37
C LEU A 615 18.74 -6.63 8.87
N VAL A 616 17.74 -6.54 9.74
CA VAL A 616 17.95 -6.56 11.21
C VAL A 616 18.47 -7.92 11.67
N GLN A 617 17.91 -9.02 11.15
CA GLN A 617 18.41 -10.37 11.44
C GLN A 617 19.87 -10.58 10.98
N ARG A 618 20.30 -9.96 9.87
CA ARG A 618 21.70 -10.04 9.41
C ARG A 618 22.66 -9.27 10.33
N ARG A 619 22.24 -8.13 10.90
CA ARG A 619 23.05 -7.33 11.83
C ARG A 619 23.15 -7.96 13.22
N GLU A 620 22.08 -8.58 13.73
CA GLU A 620 22.10 -9.31 15.01
C GLU A 620 23.10 -10.48 14.98
N VAL A 621 23.20 -11.19 13.84
CA VAL A 621 24.22 -12.23 13.65
C VAL A 621 25.63 -11.61 13.58
N GLY A 622 25.79 -10.45 12.95
CA GLY A 622 27.08 -9.73 12.86
C GLY A 622 27.59 -9.17 14.19
N SER A 623 26.72 -8.58 15.02
CA SER A 623 27.13 -8.03 16.33
C SER A 623 27.38 -9.14 17.37
N ALA A 624 26.61 -10.23 17.31
CA ALA A 624 26.86 -11.41 18.13
C ALA A 624 28.26 -12.01 17.81
N LEU A 625 28.64 -12.08 16.54
CA LEU A 625 29.97 -12.55 16.12
C LEU A 625 31.09 -11.57 16.53
N SER A 626 30.88 -10.25 16.44
CA SER A 626 31.84 -9.24 16.91
C SER A 626 32.12 -9.33 18.41
N SER A 627 31.09 -9.59 19.23
CA SER A 627 31.24 -9.73 20.68
C SER A 627 32.00 -11.01 21.09
N ILE A 628 31.93 -12.06 20.26
CA ILE A 628 32.66 -13.32 20.47
C ILE A 628 34.14 -13.19 20.08
N PHE A 629 34.48 -12.36 19.10
CA PHE A 629 35.87 -12.16 18.67
C PHE A 629 36.68 -11.19 19.55
N ASN A 630 36.04 -10.26 20.27
CA ASN A 630 36.73 -9.28 21.12
C ASN A 630 37.07 -9.74 22.55
N SER A 631 36.73 -10.97 22.94
CA SER A 631 37.07 -11.51 24.27
C SER A 631 38.39 -12.31 24.32
N SER A 632 39.10 -12.46 23.20
CA SER A 632 40.20 -13.42 23.08
C SER A 632 41.47 -12.85 22.44
N TYR A 633 41.86 -11.61 22.70
CA TYR A 633 43.23 -11.15 22.39
C TYR A 633 43.70 -10.08 23.38
N LYS A 634 44.35 -10.52 24.46
CA LYS A 634 45.30 -9.73 25.24
C LYS A 634 46.67 -10.41 25.17
N GLN A 635 47.70 -9.59 24.97
CA GLN A 635 49.14 -9.87 24.95
C GLN A 635 49.75 -10.30 23.59
N ARG A 636 50.34 -9.34 22.88
CA ARG A 636 51.81 -9.12 22.78
C ARG A 636 52.11 -8.01 21.74
N GLU A 637 53.01 -7.10 22.11
CA GLU A 637 53.65 -6.10 21.21
C GLU A 637 54.91 -6.70 20.51
N PRO A 638 55.74 -5.93 19.75
CA PRO A 638 55.54 -5.62 18.34
C PRO A 638 56.78 -6.03 17.48
N TYR A 639 56.67 -6.23 16.17
CA TYR A 639 57.85 -6.18 15.28
C TYR A 639 57.50 -5.84 13.82
N VAL A 640 58.49 -5.24 13.18
CA VAL A 640 58.49 -4.35 12.00
C VAL A 640 58.47 -5.07 10.64
N GLU A 641 57.97 -4.33 9.63
CA GLU A 641 57.98 -4.47 8.16
C GLU A 641 58.89 -5.51 7.48
N ARG A 642 58.35 -6.18 6.44
CA ARG A 642 58.80 -6.02 5.03
C ARG A 642 57.93 -6.77 4.00
N SER A 643 57.87 -6.15 2.83
CA SER A 643 57.26 -6.53 1.55
C SER A 643 57.59 -7.93 1.01
N LEU A 644 56.64 -8.56 0.31
CA LEU A 644 56.77 -9.12 -1.06
C LEU A 644 55.52 -9.94 -1.47
N SER A 645 55.07 -9.75 -2.71
CA SER A 645 54.04 -10.52 -3.44
C SER A 645 54.64 -11.70 -4.24
N PRO A 646 53.89 -12.48 -5.03
CA PRO A 646 52.83 -13.45 -4.67
C PRO A 646 53.07 -14.84 -5.31
N THR A 647 52.67 -15.97 -4.71
CA THR A 647 52.39 -17.22 -5.45
C THR A 647 51.73 -18.34 -4.59
N SER A 648 50.62 -18.86 -5.14
CA SER A 648 50.10 -20.25 -5.14
C SER A 648 50.01 -21.14 -3.87
N VAL A 649 48.76 -21.46 -3.52
CA VAL A 649 48.14 -22.79 -3.21
C VAL A 649 48.85 -23.76 -2.23
N ALA A 650 48.18 -24.07 -1.11
CA ALA A 650 47.96 -25.44 -0.60
C ALA A 650 46.87 -25.45 0.51
N TRP A 651 46.04 -26.50 0.50
CA TRP A 651 44.99 -26.77 1.49
C TRP A 651 45.54 -27.51 2.72
N GLY A 652 45.06 -27.16 3.91
CA GLY A 652 45.16 -27.94 5.15
C GLY A 652 43.91 -27.68 6.00
N GLY A 653 43.20 -28.73 6.39
CA GLY A 653 41.93 -28.64 7.13
C GLY A 653 42.13 -28.56 8.63
N ASP A 654 41.08 -28.15 9.36
CA ASP A 654 40.86 -28.54 10.75
C ASP A 654 39.39 -28.37 11.20
N HIS A 655 38.98 -29.31 12.04
CA HIS A 655 37.64 -29.55 12.59
C HIS A 655 37.22 -28.53 13.66
N TRP A 656 35.94 -28.08 13.64
CA TRP A 656 35.25 -27.55 14.83
C TRP A 656 33.80 -28.03 14.93
N SER A 657 33.40 -28.41 16.15
CA SER A 657 32.15 -29.06 16.53
C SER A 657 30.99 -28.07 16.73
N LEU A 658 29.78 -28.47 16.34
CA LEU A 658 28.54 -27.69 16.46
C LEU A 658 27.76 -28.06 17.74
N LYS A 659 27.45 -27.06 18.57
CA LYS A 659 26.39 -27.10 19.59
C LYS A 659 25.05 -26.66 18.97
N THR A 660 23.98 -27.37 19.33
CA THR A 660 22.59 -27.19 18.92
C THR A 660 21.89 -26.03 19.63
N MET A 661 20.96 -25.34 18.94
CA MET A 661 19.92 -24.49 19.54
C MET A 661 18.55 -24.75 18.88
N ASP A 662 17.49 -24.72 19.70
CA ASP A 662 16.10 -25.06 19.41
C ASP A 662 15.21 -23.84 19.08
N GLY A 663 14.36 -23.99 18.05
CA GLY A 663 12.89 -23.82 18.07
C GLY A 663 12.20 -22.44 18.09
N LEU A 664 11.27 -22.20 17.14
CA LEU A 664 10.02 -21.42 17.32
C LEU A 664 8.96 -21.79 16.22
N TYR A 665 7.66 -21.74 16.60
CA TYR A 665 6.43 -22.32 15.98
C TYR A 665 5.78 -21.41 14.87
N PHE A 666 4.80 -21.81 14.03
CA PHE A 666 3.33 -22.00 14.25
C PHE A 666 2.58 -22.57 13.00
N ASP A 667 1.23 -22.66 13.06
CA ASP A 667 0.23 -23.54 12.40
C ASP A 667 -0.68 -22.84 11.34
N VAL A 668 -1.48 -23.60 10.55
CA VAL A 668 -2.86 -23.30 10.01
C VAL A 668 -3.36 -24.38 9.00
N LYS A 669 -4.64 -24.80 9.16
CA LYS A 669 -5.40 -25.81 8.37
C LYS A 669 -6.33 -25.19 7.28
N PRO A 670 -6.85 -26.00 6.34
CA PRO A 670 -7.31 -25.58 5.00
C PRO A 670 -8.82 -25.36 4.86
N LYS A 671 -9.22 -24.61 3.81
CA LYS A 671 -10.60 -24.61 3.29
C LYS A 671 -10.77 -25.68 2.20
N GLY A 672 -11.81 -26.50 2.38
CA GLY A 672 -12.28 -27.50 1.42
C GLY A 672 -13.04 -26.87 0.25
N SER A 673 -13.05 -27.61 -0.85
CA SER A 673 -13.73 -27.33 -2.10
C SER A 673 -15.08 -28.06 -2.18
N GLU A 674 -16.05 -27.46 -2.89
CA GLU A 674 -17.20 -28.18 -3.44
C GLU A 674 -17.03 -28.38 -4.95
N ALA A 675 -16.95 -29.68 -5.28
CA ALA A 675 -17.36 -30.46 -6.45
C ALA A 675 -17.82 -29.79 -7.77
N GLN A 676 -17.27 -30.33 -8.88
CA GLN A 676 -17.96 -30.49 -10.17
C GLN A 676 -18.39 -31.96 -10.39
N ARG A 677 -19.50 -32.11 -11.11
CA ARG A 677 -20.19 -33.35 -11.53
C ARG A 677 -19.51 -34.08 -12.73
N PRO A 678 -19.90 -35.33 -13.06
CA PRO A 678 -18.99 -36.38 -13.51
C PRO A 678 -18.93 -36.67 -15.03
N GLN A 679 -17.83 -37.36 -15.39
CA GLN A 679 -17.53 -38.32 -16.48
C GLN A 679 -18.59 -38.61 -17.56
N SER A 680 -18.18 -38.78 -18.83
CA SER A 680 -17.70 -40.10 -19.36
C SER A 680 -17.38 -40.13 -20.87
N SER A 681 -16.49 -41.08 -21.19
CA SER A 681 -16.37 -41.93 -22.40
C SER A 681 -15.78 -41.40 -23.73
N GLU A 682 -14.53 -41.84 -23.94
CA GLU A 682 -14.00 -42.64 -25.05
C GLU A 682 -14.00 -42.16 -26.53
N LYS A 683 -12.74 -41.96 -26.98
CA LYS A 683 -12.06 -42.58 -28.13
C LYS A 683 -12.40 -42.16 -29.58
N THR A 684 -11.30 -41.70 -30.21
CA THR A 684 -10.68 -42.08 -31.51
C THR A 684 -10.52 -40.99 -32.57
N ARG A 685 -9.25 -40.84 -32.96
CA ARG A 685 -8.60 -40.18 -34.12
C ARG A 685 -9.47 -40.17 -35.40
N HIS A 686 -9.41 -39.19 -36.32
CA HIS A 686 -8.25 -38.62 -37.02
C HIS A 686 -8.64 -37.33 -37.79
N ASN A 687 -7.70 -36.37 -37.81
CA ASN A 687 -7.20 -35.56 -38.92
C ASN A 687 -8.10 -34.68 -39.83
N LEU A 688 -7.54 -33.47 -40.04
CA LEU A 688 -7.58 -32.54 -41.20
C LEU A 688 -8.60 -31.39 -41.20
N THR A 689 -8.11 -30.22 -40.76
CA THR A 689 -8.05 -28.91 -41.45
C THR A 689 -9.32 -28.22 -42.01
N PRO A 690 -9.27 -26.88 -42.14
CA PRO A 690 -10.33 -25.98 -41.70
C PRO A 690 -11.24 -25.53 -42.86
N ASN A 691 -12.39 -24.94 -42.54
CA ASN A 691 -12.84 -23.71 -43.20
C ASN A 691 -14.10 -23.10 -42.55
N HIS A 692 -13.99 -21.78 -42.34
CA HIS A 692 -14.96 -20.72 -42.61
C HIS A 692 -16.42 -20.77 -42.13
N HIS A 693 -16.71 -19.70 -41.38
CA HIS A 693 -17.86 -18.80 -41.49
C HIS A 693 -19.23 -19.19 -40.91
N SER A 694 -19.86 -18.12 -40.39
CA SER A 694 -21.29 -17.84 -40.28
C SER A 694 -22.08 -18.40 -39.07
N CYS A 695 -22.33 -17.46 -38.13
CA CYS A 695 -23.62 -17.15 -37.50
C CYS A 695 -24.90 -17.46 -38.33
N PRO A 696 -26.13 -17.32 -37.80
CA PRO A 696 -26.61 -17.30 -36.41
C PRO A 696 -28.01 -17.99 -36.20
N SER A 697 -28.49 -17.91 -34.96
CA SER A 697 -29.88 -17.55 -34.57
C SER A 697 -30.95 -18.63 -34.33
N LEU A 698 -31.87 -18.20 -33.43
CA LEU A 698 -33.22 -18.66 -33.11
C LEU A 698 -33.32 -19.84 -32.13
N SER A 699 -34.27 -19.94 -31.20
CA SER A 699 -35.13 -19.04 -30.40
C SER A 699 -36.26 -19.93 -29.86
N ARG A 700 -36.65 -19.75 -28.58
CA ARG A 700 -37.96 -20.09 -27.97
C ARG A 700 -38.38 -21.56 -27.91
N LEU A 701 -38.74 -22.03 -26.72
CA LEU A 701 -40.14 -22.27 -26.33
C LEU A 701 -40.30 -22.67 -24.85
N ASN A 702 -41.48 -22.31 -24.33
CA ASN A 702 -41.96 -22.31 -22.95
C ASN A 702 -42.62 -23.63 -22.50
N SER A 703 -43.04 -23.63 -21.22
CA SER A 703 -44.11 -24.40 -20.52
C SER A 703 -43.65 -25.67 -19.79
N ALA A 704 -43.69 -25.75 -18.45
CA ALA A 704 -44.84 -25.94 -17.51
C ALA A 704 -45.51 -27.32 -17.72
N ALA A 705 -45.86 -28.17 -16.73
CA ALA A 705 -45.95 -28.12 -15.27
C ALA A 705 -46.13 -29.57 -14.73
N GLN A 706 -46.34 -29.69 -13.39
CA GLN A 706 -47.06 -30.74 -12.65
C GLN A 706 -46.29 -31.95 -12.04
N SER A 707 -46.43 -32.05 -10.71
CA SER A 707 -46.38 -33.26 -9.87
C SER A 707 -47.81 -33.82 -9.68
N PRO A 708 -48.03 -35.07 -9.18
CA PRO A 708 -48.17 -35.27 -7.71
C PRO A 708 -47.93 -36.71 -7.12
N GLN A 709 -47.68 -36.77 -5.79
CA GLN A 709 -48.09 -37.80 -4.77
C GLN A 709 -47.64 -39.29 -4.90
N LYS A 710 -47.43 -40.16 -3.86
CA LYS A 710 -47.63 -40.20 -2.38
C LYS A 710 -46.99 -41.49 -1.76
N CYS A 711 -46.86 -41.50 -0.41
CA CYS A 711 -46.79 -42.62 0.58
C CYS A 711 -45.54 -43.55 0.64
N ALA A 712 -45.05 -44.10 1.77
CA ALA A 712 -45.24 -43.98 3.24
C ALA A 712 -44.25 -44.95 3.98
N GLY A 713 -43.88 -44.65 5.25
CA GLY A 713 -43.33 -45.56 6.30
C GLY A 713 -41.82 -45.90 6.22
N ALA A 714 -41.02 -46.11 7.27
CA ALA A 714 -41.19 -46.19 8.73
C ALA A 714 -39.78 -46.05 9.41
N TRP A 715 -39.76 -45.87 10.73
CA TRP A 715 -38.59 -45.67 11.59
C TRP A 715 -37.58 -46.84 11.64
N GLU A 716 -36.27 -46.54 11.66
CA GLU A 716 -35.27 -46.88 12.72
C GLU A 716 -33.82 -47.06 12.21
N ARG A 717 -32.89 -46.60 13.06
CA ARG A 717 -31.46 -46.96 13.22
C ARG A 717 -30.42 -46.44 12.22
N VAL A 718 -29.69 -45.44 12.74
CA VAL A 718 -28.39 -44.94 12.30
C VAL A 718 -27.32 -46.02 12.45
N ALA A 719 -26.57 -46.30 11.37
CA ALA A 719 -25.27 -46.95 11.38
C ALA A 719 -24.32 -46.18 10.42
N PRO A 720 -23.06 -45.90 10.78
CA PRO A 720 -22.19 -45.03 9.99
C PRO A 720 -21.51 -45.80 8.85
N TRP A 721 -21.76 -45.39 7.60
CA TRP A 721 -21.03 -45.91 6.45
C TRP A 721 -19.65 -45.25 6.34
N ARG A 722 -18.60 -46.08 6.47
CA ARG A 722 -17.25 -45.80 6.00
C ARG A 722 -17.20 -45.98 4.49
N GLY A 723 -16.68 -44.99 3.78
CA GLY A 723 -16.32 -45.09 2.37
C GLY A 723 -15.19 -44.10 2.08
N GLN A 724 -13.94 -44.56 2.19
CA GLN A 724 -12.73 -43.80 1.91
C GLN A 724 -12.26 -44.20 0.51
N MET A 725 -12.26 -43.26 -0.44
CA MET A 725 -11.57 -43.46 -1.73
C MET A 725 -10.06 -43.31 -1.50
N ASP A 726 -9.32 -44.40 -1.61
CA ASP A 726 -7.87 -44.42 -1.59
C ASP A 726 -7.31 -43.77 -2.87
N LYS A 727 -6.67 -42.60 -2.74
CA LYS A 727 -5.68 -42.14 -3.73
C LYS A 727 -4.36 -42.86 -3.42
N GLU A 728 -3.79 -43.56 -4.40
CA GLU A 728 -2.48 -44.23 -4.23
C GLU A 728 -1.39 -43.21 -3.84
N GLU A 729 -1.00 -43.23 -2.57
CA GLU A 729 0.12 -42.46 -2.04
C GLU A 729 1.42 -43.27 -2.22
N ILE A 730 2.36 -42.75 -3.01
CA ILE A 730 3.69 -43.37 -3.20
C ILE A 730 4.65 -42.78 -2.17
N ARG A 731 5.34 -43.64 -1.42
CA ARG A 731 6.32 -43.24 -0.40
C ARG A 731 7.75 -43.52 -0.85
N TYR A 732 8.61 -42.52 -0.67
CA TYR A 732 10.05 -42.61 -0.89
C TYR A 732 10.76 -42.32 0.42
N GLN A 733 11.78 -43.09 0.73
CA GLN A 733 12.66 -42.88 1.87
C GLN A 733 13.85 -42.04 1.41
N LEU A 734 14.09 -40.92 2.09
CA LEU A 734 15.26 -40.07 1.91
C LEU A 734 16.26 -40.32 3.02
N THR A 735 17.49 -40.63 2.62
CA THR A 735 18.64 -40.77 3.52
C THR A 735 19.65 -39.67 3.19
N MET A 736 19.94 -38.82 4.16
CA MET A 736 20.91 -37.73 4.01
C MET A 736 22.32 -38.32 3.98
N ILE A 737 23.07 -38.07 2.90
CA ILE A 737 24.42 -38.64 2.72
C ILE A 737 25.53 -37.59 2.77
N GLY A 738 25.19 -36.30 2.81
CA GLY A 738 26.15 -35.24 3.07
C GLY A 738 25.60 -33.83 2.87
N PHE A 739 26.37 -32.83 3.31
CA PHE A 739 26.14 -31.42 3.01
C PHE A 739 27.49 -30.71 2.81
N ARG A 740 27.54 -29.66 1.97
CA ARG A 740 28.71 -28.79 1.85
C ARG A 740 28.31 -27.32 1.94
N VAL A 741 29.11 -26.55 2.66
CA VAL A 741 29.05 -25.09 2.69
C VAL A 741 29.93 -24.57 1.55
N VAL A 742 29.40 -23.68 0.71
CA VAL A 742 30.13 -23.14 -0.44
C VAL A 742 30.82 -21.83 -0.05
N HIS A 743 32.03 -21.63 -0.57
CA HIS A 743 32.96 -20.55 -0.23
C HIS A 743 32.55 -19.19 -0.82
N TYR A 744 32.88 -18.10 -0.10
CA TYR A 744 32.37 -16.73 -0.27
C TYR A 744 32.74 -15.97 -1.57
N LEU A 745 33.40 -16.60 -2.54
CA LEU A 745 33.93 -15.93 -3.74
C LEU A 745 33.07 -16.08 -5.01
N THR A 746 31.87 -16.66 -4.92
CA THR A 746 30.89 -16.62 -6.01
C THR A 746 29.83 -15.56 -5.70
N THR A 747 29.74 -14.54 -6.56
CA THR A 747 28.90 -13.34 -6.42
C THR A 747 27.38 -13.58 -6.57
N MET A 748 26.93 -14.83 -6.43
CA MET A 748 25.51 -15.16 -6.26
C MET A 748 25.34 -15.85 -4.91
N ALA A 749 24.42 -15.36 -4.08
CA ALA A 749 24.08 -16.00 -2.81
C ALA A 749 23.45 -17.38 -3.07
N MET A 750 24.29 -18.42 -3.18
CA MET A 750 23.84 -19.80 -3.29
C MET A 750 23.74 -20.42 -1.90
N LEU A 751 22.57 -20.98 -1.60
CA LEU A 751 22.27 -21.69 -0.34
C LEU A 751 23.16 -22.95 -0.16
N PRO A 752 23.38 -23.43 1.08
CA PRO A 752 24.17 -24.64 1.33
C PRO A 752 23.57 -25.87 0.64
N TRP A 753 24.44 -26.74 0.13
CA TRP A 753 24.04 -27.88 -0.70
C TRP A 753 23.79 -29.10 0.19
N VAL A 754 22.66 -29.77 -0.06
CA VAL A 754 22.28 -31.01 0.62
C VAL A 754 22.22 -32.14 -0.42
N VAL A 755 22.84 -33.28 -0.10
CA VAL A 755 22.78 -34.49 -0.93
C VAL A 755 22.06 -35.59 -0.16
N ALA A 756 21.03 -36.16 -0.77
CA ALA A 756 20.25 -37.26 -0.22
C ALA A 756 20.09 -38.40 -1.24
N GLU A 757 20.13 -39.63 -0.75
CA GLU A 757 19.80 -40.85 -1.49
C GLU A 757 18.29 -41.15 -1.36
N ILE A 758 17.64 -41.54 -2.45
CA ILE A 758 16.18 -41.75 -2.51
C ILE A 758 15.85 -43.19 -2.92
N CYS A 759 15.15 -43.91 -2.06
CA CYS A 759 14.70 -45.29 -2.32
C CYS A 759 13.17 -45.41 -2.20
N ARG A 760 12.52 -46.19 -3.07
CA ARG A 760 11.06 -46.42 -3.03
C ARG A 760 10.71 -47.41 -1.92
N SER A 761 9.84 -47.03 -0.99
CA SER A 761 9.40 -47.90 0.12
C SER A 761 8.31 -48.86 -0.37
N SER A 762 8.48 -50.17 -0.12
CA SER A 762 7.43 -51.16 -0.37
C SER A 762 6.53 -51.32 0.87
N LYS A 763 5.21 -51.35 0.66
CA LYS A 763 4.22 -51.56 1.74
C LYS A 763 4.21 -53.03 2.17
N LYS A 764 4.52 -53.32 3.46
CA LYS A 764 4.04 -54.49 4.24
C LYS A 764 4.38 -54.34 5.75
N ASP A 765 3.34 -54.31 6.60
CA ASP A 765 3.31 -54.40 8.08
C ASP A 765 3.12 -55.89 8.53
N PRO A 766 2.98 -56.34 9.81
CA PRO A 766 3.09 -55.72 11.16
C PRO A 766 3.77 -56.59 12.29
N GLY A 767 4.03 -56.00 13.48
CA GLY A 767 4.00 -56.59 14.86
C GLY A 767 4.73 -57.90 15.29
N ALA A 768 5.69 -57.79 16.23
CA ALA A 768 5.93 -58.64 17.44
C ALA A 768 7.36 -58.38 18.03
N GLY A 769 7.48 -58.09 19.33
CA GLY A 769 8.77 -58.12 20.07
C GLY A 769 9.04 -59.49 20.73
N PRO A 770 9.92 -59.64 21.75
CA PRO A 770 11.22 -59.01 22.07
C PRO A 770 12.36 -60.07 22.27
N ARG A 771 13.66 -59.68 22.38
CA ARG A 771 14.68 -60.17 23.37
C ARG A 771 16.16 -59.81 23.05
N HIS A 772 16.80 -59.21 24.07
CA HIS A 772 18.17 -59.26 24.62
C HIS A 772 19.49 -59.16 23.80
N GLY A 773 20.31 -58.17 24.21
CA GLY A 773 21.79 -58.19 24.48
C GLY A 773 22.75 -58.37 23.30
N ALA A 774 23.90 -57.69 23.14
CA ALA A 774 24.69 -56.79 23.98
C ALA A 774 25.72 -56.02 23.10
N GLY A 775 26.09 -54.80 23.51
CA GLY A 775 27.43 -54.20 23.32
C GLY A 775 27.78 -53.46 22.01
N GLY A 776 27.94 -52.13 22.09
CA GLY A 776 28.99 -51.39 21.34
C GLY A 776 28.62 -50.12 20.54
N SER A 777 28.96 -48.94 21.09
CA SER A 777 29.17 -47.60 20.47
C SER A 777 27.97 -46.77 19.95
N PRO A 778 27.80 -45.49 20.36
CA PRO A 778 26.74 -44.61 19.88
C PRO A 778 27.17 -43.83 18.62
N SER A 779 26.74 -44.26 17.43
CA SER A 779 26.83 -43.44 16.21
C SER A 779 25.52 -42.70 15.95
N CYS A 780 25.64 -41.46 15.48
CA CYS A 780 24.56 -40.51 15.17
C CYS A 780 23.27 -41.17 14.66
N SER A 781 22.15 -40.91 15.34
CA SER A 781 20.82 -41.34 14.90
C SER A 781 20.50 -40.73 13.51
N ASN A 782 20.49 -41.57 12.47
CA ASN A 782 20.01 -41.23 11.14
C ASN A 782 18.54 -40.78 11.21
N LYS A 783 18.28 -39.51 10.90
CA LYS A 783 16.91 -38.98 10.78
C LYS A 783 16.33 -39.44 9.44
N THR A 784 15.45 -40.42 9.47
CA THR A 784 14.73 -40.88 8.27
C THR A 784 13.56 -39.95 7.96
N VAL A 785 13.49 -39.50 6.70
CA VAL A 785 12.41 -38.65 6.20
C VAL A 785 11.75 -39.33 5.01
N PHE A 786 10.42 -39.37 5.00
CA PHE A 786 9.63 -39.96 3.93
C PHE A 786 8.98 -38.86 3.08
N LEU A 787 9.20 -38.93 1.77
CA LEU A 787 8.47 -38.12 0.79
C LEU A 787 7.25 -38.90 0.31
N CYS A 788 6.07 -38.34 0.56
CA CYS A 788 4.79 -38.88 0.15
C CYS A 788 4.24 -38.03 -0.99
N VAL A 789 4.04 -38.65 -2.15
CA VAL A 789 3.59 -37.97 -3.36
C VAL A 789 2.24 -38.55 -3.80
N SER A 790 1.29 -37.66 -4.08
CA SER A 790 0.01 -37.98 -4.72
C SER A 790 -0.22 -37.06 -5.92
N ALA A 791 -1.26 -37.34 -6.71
CA ALA A 791 -1.64 -36.50 -7.85
C ALA A 791 -2.03 -35.05 -7.47
N SER A 792 -2.27 -34.75 -6.19
CA SER A 792 -2.78 -33.45 -5.72
C SER A 792 -1.92 -32.75 -4.65
N TRP A 793 -0.81 -33.35 -4.19
CA TRP A 793 0.15 -32.72 -3.28
C TRP A 793 1.45 -33.54 -3.12
N VAL A 794 2.49 -32.88 -2.59
CA VAL A 794 3.75 -33.49 -2.12
C VAL A 794 3.96 -33.14 -0.65
N ARG A 795 4.30 -34.12 0.21
CA ARG A 795 4.53 -33.92 1.65
C ARG A 795 5.74 -34.71 2.13
N CYS A 796 6.57 -34.11 2.99
CA CYS A 796 7.66 -34.81 3.67
C CYS A 796 7.34 -35.06 5.15
N VAL A 797 7.60 -36.26 5.64
CA VAL A 797 7.22 -36.69 7.00
C VAL A 797 8.40 -37.42 7.65
N SER A 798 8.89 -36.95 8.80
CA SER A 798 9.90 -37.66 9.59
C SER A 798 9.21 -38.57 10.61
N VAL A 799 9.76 -39.75 10.87
CA VAL A 799 9.19 -40.71 11.84
C VAL A 799 10.20 -40.97 12.95
N LEU A 800 10.02 -40.30 14.08
CA LEU A 800 10.20 -40.83 15.45
C LEU A 800 9.53 -39.85 16.43
N ALA A 801 9.02 -40.40 17.52
CA ALA A 801 8.00 -39.85 18.43
C ALA A 801 8.08 -38.33 18.69
N GLU A 802 6.90 -37.71 18.69
CA GLU A 802 6.60 -36.27 18.82
C GLU A 802 6.71 -35.44 17.53
N ARG A 803 5.58 -34.79 17.22
CA ARG A 803 5.25 -34.11 15.96
C ARG A 803 6.30 -33.05 15.57
N ARG A 804 7.18 -33.35 14.60
CA ARG A 804 7.87 -32.35 13.77
C ARG A 804 7.54 -32.57 12.29
N LEU A 805 7.02 -31.55 11.62
CA LEU A 805 6.81 -31.49 10.17
C LEU A 805 7.98 -30.71 9.54
N TRP A 806 8.49 -31.19 8.41
CA TRP A 806 9.56 -30.59 7.61
C TRP A 806 8.95 -29.73 6.48
N ASP A 807 9.53 -28.57 6.17
CA ASP A 807 9.05 -27.63 5.14
C ASP A 807 9.94 -27.65 3.87
N PRO A 808 9.40 -28.06 2.70
CA PRO A 808 10.12 -28.05 1.42
C PRO A 808 10.36 -26.66 0.81
N LEU A 809 9.64 -25.62 1.24
CA LEU A 809 9.71 -24.28 0.60
C LEU A 809 10.85 -23.42 1.11
N THR A 810 11.54 -23.84 2.18
CA THR A 810 12.69 -23.11 2.75
C THR A 810 14.03 -23.74 2.42
N HIS A 811 14.07 -24.89 1.72
CA HIS A 811 15.29 -25.56 1.27
C HIS A 811 15.08 -26.18 -0.11
N THR A 812 15.81 -25.73 -1.12
CA THR A 812 15.74 -26.27 -2.49
C THR A 812 16.21 -27.72 -2.52
N VAL A 813 15.30 -28.66 -2.80
CA VAL A 813 15.65 -30.09 -2.93
C VAL A 813 16.14 -30.38 -4.35
N LEU A 814 17.33 -30.93 -4.47
CA LEU A 814 17.81 -31.56 -5.71
C LEU A 814 17.18 -32.95 -5.86
N PHE A 815 16.60 -33.23 -7.01
CA PHE A 815 16.12 -34.57 -7.37
C PHE A 815 16.88 -35.10 -8.59
N GLU A 816 17.15 -36.40 -8.59
CA GLU A 816 17.67 -37.14 -9.75
C GLU A 816 16.49 -37.64 -10.57
N CYS A 817 16.45 -37.31 -11.87
CA CYS A 817 15.41 -37.83 -12.76
C CYS A 817 15.96 -38.08 -14.17
N ARG A 818 15.29 -38.97 -14.91
CA ARG A 818 15.64 -39.21 -16.32
C ARG A 818 15.18 -38.03 -17.19
N PRO A 819 15.87 -37.71 -18.30
CA PRO A 819 15.57 -36.52 -19.11
C PRO A 819 14.09 -36.35 -19.47
N HIS A 820 13.39 -37.43 -19.80
CA HIS A 820 11.98 -37.43 -20.21
C HIS A 820 10.98 -37.13 -19.07
N GLN A 821 11.42 -37.11 -17.81
CA GLN A 821 10.58 -36.82 -16.64
C GLN A 821 10.64 -35.35 -16.22
N VAL A 822 11.69 -34.62 -16.65
CA VAL A 822 11.90 -33.19 -16.39
C VAL A 822 10.75 -32.35 -16.96
N THR A 823 10.35 -32.62 -18.20
CA THR A 823 9.26 -31.90 -18.89
C THR A 823 7.92 -32.05 -18.17
N LYS A 824 7.69 -33.21 -17.54
CA LYS A 824 6.45 -33.52 -16.80
C LYS A 824 6.39 -32.84 -15.42
N LEU A 825 7.56 -32.64 -14.81
CA LEU A 825 7.73 -31.88 -13.56
C LEU A 825 7.53 -30.38 -13.78
N ILE A 826 8.10 -29.83 -14.85
CA ILE A 826 7.94 -28.42 -15.22
C ILE A 826 6.47 -28.11 -15.54
N HIS A 827 5.79 -28.96 -16.32
CA HIS A 827 4.40 -28.73 -16.73
C HIS A 827 3.38 -28.78 -15.57
N ASN A 828 3.68 -29.48 -14.47
CA ASN A 828 2.77 -29.63 -13.33
C ASN A 828 3.12 -28.71 -12.13
N SER A 829 4.22 -27.96 -12.25
CA SER A 829 4.60 -26.94 -11.28
C SER A 829 3.73 -25.70 -11.48
N GLN A 830 2.98 -25.27 -10.46
CA GLN A 830 2.13 -24.08 -10.61
C GLN A 830 2.89 -22.75 -10.52
N GLU A 831 4.18 -22.75 -10.16
CA GLU A 831 5.09 -21.58 -10.24
C GLU A 831 6.56 -22.04 -10.15
N PRO A 832 7.40 -21.91 -11.19
CA PRO A 832 8.81 -22.28 -11.11
C PRO A 832 9.70 -21.02 -11.13
N SER A 833 9.81 -20.30 -10.02
CA SER A 833 10.70 -19.13 -10.00
C SER A 833 12.18 -19.52 -10.02
N ILE A 834 12.61 -20.60 -9.36
CA ILE A 834 13.94 -21.25 -9.54
C ILE A 834 13.85 -22.75 -9.20
N PHE A 835 14.35 -23.64 -10.07
CA PHE A 835 14.52 -25.07 -9.76
C PHE A 835 15.80 -25.66 -10.38
N ALA A 836 16.43 -26.63 -9.71
CA ALA A 836 17.63 -27.31 -10.18
C ALA A 836 17.43 -28.83 -10.21
N CYS A 837 17.89 -29.49 -11.28
CA CYS A 837 17.83 -30.95 -11.41
C CYS A 837 19.16 -31.54 -11.85
N LEU A 838 19.45 -32.75 -11.39
CA LEU A 838 20.60 -33.53 -11.86
C LEU A 838 20.10 -34.52 -12.91
N VAL A 839 20.60 -34.40 -14.14
CA VAL A 839 20.22 -35.29 -15.25
C VAL A 839 21.40 -36.21 -15.56
N LYS A 840 21.15 -37.52 -15.47
CA LYS A 840 22.14 -38.55 -15.76
C LYS A 840 21.83 -39.17 -17.10
N ASP A 841 22.73 -39.03 -18.07
CA ASP A 841 22.61 -39.74 -19.36
C ASP A 841 23.85 -40.52 -19.78
N SER A 842 24.79 -40.75 -18.85
CA SER A 842 25.87 -41.76 -18.83
C SER A 842 26.92 -41.31 -17.80
N LEU A 843 28.10 -41.94 -17.76
CA LEU A 843 29.19 -41.78 -16.77
C LEU A 843 29.68 -40.35 -16.47
N LYS A 844 29.10 -39.31 -17.10
CA LYS A 844 29.30 -37.90 -16.77
C LYS A 844 27.96 -37.27 -16.41
N CYS A 845 27.80 -36.85 -15.16
CA CYS A 845 26.63 -36.12 -14.70
C CYS A 845 26.73 -34.64 -15.11
N ALA A 846 25.62 -34.07 -15.59
CA ALA A 846 25.50 -32.63 -15.82
C ALA A 846 24.43 -32.04 -14.89
N CYS A 847 24.75 -30.90 -14.28
CA CYS A 847 23.82 -30.14 -13.44
C CYS A 847 23.21 -29.02 -14.28
N TYR A 848 21.88 -28.95 -14.34
CA TYR A 848 21.18 -27.87 -15.02
C TYR A 848 20.35 -27.08 -14.00
N VAL A 849 20.58 -25.77 -13.96
CA VAL A 849 19.84 -24.81 -13.13
C VAL A 849 18.95 -24.01 -14.08
N PHE A 850 17.65 -24.02 -13.84
CA PHE A 850 16.68 -23.29 -14.65
C PHE A 850 16.14 -22.11 -13.84
N GLN A 851 16.27 -20.93 -14.41
CA GLN A 851 15.64 -19.70 -13.93
C GLN A 851 14.66 -19.24 -15.01
N CYS A 852 13.37 -19.20 -14.68
CA CYS A 852 12.37 -18.73 -15.62
C CYS A 852 12.48 -17.20 -15.74
N LEU A 853 12.72 -16.70 -16.96
CA LEU A 853 12.85 -15.27 -17.24
C LEU A 853 11.58 -14.66 -17.84
N ASP A 854 10.52 -15.46 -18.05
CA ASP A 854 9.25 -15.01 -18.60
C ASP A 854 8.06 -15.80 -18.01
N SER A 855 6.91 -15.14 -17.82
CA SER A 855 5.75 -15.65 -17.05
C SER A 855 4.70 -16.38 -17.89
N THR A 856 4.91 -16.54 -19.20
CA THR A 856 3.98 -17.32 -20.03
C THR A 856 4.37 -18.80 -20.08
N LYS A 857 4.01 -19.50 -19.00
CA LYS A 857 4.19 -20.92 -18.67
C LYS A 857 5.61 -21.39 -18.35
#